data_AF-A0A9Q9ES39-F1
#
_entry.id   AF-A0A9Q9ES39-F1
#
_cell.length_a   1.000
_cell.length_b   1.000
_cell.length_c   1.000
_cell.angle_alpha   90.00
_cell.angle_beta   90.00
_cell.angle_gamma   90.00
#
_symmetry.space_group_name_H-M   'P 1'
#
loop_
_entity.id
_entity.type
_entity.pdbx_description
1 polymer ?
#
loop_
_entity_poly.entity_id
_entity_poly.type
_entity_poly.pdbx_seq_one_letter_code
_entity_poly.pdbx_strand_id
1 'polypeptide(L)'
;MPTKRKAQEAFGLKSAKHKSNGDVQPLSAFAAARAAAAPALQGPLAEHQTQEEHHITPVKKKAVNDKDKLISSIASAPYDGHHSSRASPDVFSESDNESQPLPSRSSVQLSNLKRKSCILRNDSTALELLLRPDESITILGEFNLEVLTGVVTIYGAMLQPDRGVQRVFAPSISPLPAIVARKPETRIKVTSASSGLQSIEHLSPLFRNIGAKDDIPSRSFTLLRSSGDDPLNRALTPLELDDGTRKVISQLNARIESSGSAVRIMAVGPKSSGKSTFNRILCNTITSRPGNAKCLYLDLDPGQPEFGPPGQLALIEITAPVLGPSFTHPAAARNKDFRLLRTHTIAATSFKDDPDHYLACAIDLLRHAPKSVPVVINSCGWVSGLGASIILSLASKLSVTDAVILEPLDSDLAQDVAATLGSAVLRIARRQRQQGLRTPAELRAMQTMAYFHYKAATMKWMSKPISSVRPWIVSYGTEAAGITAVLNYGQSPHPDFLGEVLDGSVVALVVVDENILDQSAIESTSQEFIPYLPTPTSGHTPPLDPRHSHCVGLALVRGIDAEARTFHLVTPLAETDIAKIMDKRIVLVRGSFDPPEWAYLEDVYAAKEGVVDDVEERPWVSRKEQVGIEGSVWRLRHPPMAKDVR
;
A
#
# COMPACT_ATOMS: atom_id res chain seq x y z
N MET A 1 30.11 10.30 25.62
CA MET A 1 28.81 9.72 25.25
C MET A 1 28.71 9.70 23.74
N PRO A 2 28.25 8.62 23.09
CA PRO A 2 28.01 8.65 21.66
C PRO A 2 26.97 9.74 21.37
N THR A 3 27.28 10.66 20.47
CA THR A 3 26.38 11.71 20.00
C THR A 3 25.13 11.07 19.38
N LYS A 4 23.94 11.49 19.83
CA LYS A 4 22.66 11.07 19.23
C LYS A 4 22.70 11.39 17.72
N ARG A 5 22.57 10.38 16.87
CA ARG A 5 22.57 10.51 15.40
C ARG A 5 21.15 10.85 14.95
N LYS A 6 20.96 11.89 14.13
CA LYS A 6 19.64 12.41 13.74
C LYS A 6 19.28 12.01 12.31
N ALA A 7 18.01 11.75 11.99
CA ALA A 7 17.59 11.36 10.64
C ALA A 7 17.95 12.39 9.57
N GLN A 8 17.92 13.66 9.94
CA GLN A 8 18.28 14.74 9.02
C GLN A 8 19.68 14.56 8.42
N GLU A 9 20.60 13.95 9.16
CA GLU A 9 21.97 13.66 8.72
C GLU A 9 22.04 12.49 7.72
N ALA A 10 21.03 11.62 7.69
CA ALA A 10 20.93 10.51 6.72
C ALA A 10 20.50 10.99 5.32
N PHE A 11 19.79 12.12 5.24
CA PHE A 11 19.18 12.64 4.01
C PHE A 11 20.04 13.69 3.27
N GLY A 12 21.37 13.49 3.24
CA GLY A 12 22.28 14.05 2.23
C GLY A 12 22.44 15.58 2.12
N LEU A 13 21.70 16.41 2.86
CA LEU A 13 21.76 17.87 2.73
C LEU A 13 22.44 18.51 3.93
N LYS A 14 23.78 18.61 3.90
CA LYS A 14 24.47 19.65 4.67
C LYS A 14 24.15 20.98 4.00
N SER A 15 23.29 21.79 4.61
CA SER A 15 23.10 23.19 4.20
C SER A 15 24.49 23.84 4.12
N ALA A 16 24.85 24.32 2.92
CA ALA A 16 26.03 25.14 2.76
C ALA A 16 25.88 26.33 3.72
N LYS A 17 26.84 26.47 4.64
CA LYS A 17 26.93 27.61 5.56
C LYS A 17 26.89 28.90 4.73
N HIS A 18 25.72 29.53 4.65
CA HIS A 18 25.63 30.91 4.18
C HIS A 18 26.25 31.79 5.25
N LYS A 19 27.44 32.32 4.93
CA LYS A 19 28.05 33.42 5.68
C LYS A 19 27.05 34.58 5.71
N SER A 20 26.81 35.07 6.92
CA SER A 20 26.08 36.29 7.25
C SER A 20 26.44 37.45 6.35
N ASN A 21 25.43 38.12 5.79
CA ASN A 21 25.41 39.59 5.62
C ASN A 21 24.00 40.09 5.30
N GLY A 22 23.49 40.99 6.14
CA GLY A 22 22.50 42.02 5.79
C GLY A 22 21.02 41.63 5.87
N ASP A 23 20.30 42.30 6.78
CA ASP A 23 18.84 42.30 6.96
C ASP A 23 18.04 42.38 5.66
N VAL A 24 17.32 41.30 5.34
CA VAL A 24 16.01 41.35 4.68
C VAL A 24 15.19 40.19 5.22
N GLN A 25 14.20 40.46 6.08
CA GLN A 25 13.20 39.47 6.48
C GLN A 25 12.35 39.08 5.25
N PRO A 26 12.28 37.81 4.84
CA PRO A 26 11.27 37.39 3.86
C PRO A 26 9.92 37.35 4.57
N LEU A 27 9.01 38.21 4.11
CA LEU A 27 7.61 38.26 4.54
C LEU A 27 6.96 36.88 4.51
N SER A 28 6.43 36.48 5.65
CA SER A 28 5.72 35.24 5.88
C SER A 28 4.38 35.21 5.12
N ALA A 29 4.07 34.08 4.47
CA ALA A 29 2.77 33.81 3.84
C ALA A 29 1.57 33.98 4.81
N PHE A 30 1.84 33.96 6.12
CA PHE A 30 0.85 34.23 7.17
C PHE A 30 0.36 35.69 7.19
N ALA A 31 1.17 36.66 6.73
CA ALA A 31 0.78 38.07 6.68
C ALA A 31 -0.24 38.35 5.56
N ALA A 32 -0.15 37.63 4.44
CA ALA A 32 -1.08 37.76 3.32
C ALA A 32 -2.45 37.11 3.62
N ALA A 33 -2.47 36.01 4.39
CA ALA A 33 -3.71 35.31 4.75
C ALA A 33 -4.50 36.01 5.86
N ARG A 34 -3.83 36.66 6.81
CA ARG A 34 -4.48 37.36 7.95
C ARG A 34 -5.16 38.67 7.57
N ALA A 35 -4.82 39.31 6.45
CA ALA A 35 -5.43 40.56 6.01
C ALA A 35 -6.81 40.38 5.34
N ALA A 36 -7.19 39.14 4.99
CA ALA A 36 -8.41 38.87 4.23
C ALA A 36 -9.63 38.47 5.08
N ALA A 37 -9.47 38.30 6.40
CA ALA A 37 -10.53 37.79 7.26
C ALA A 37 -10.56 38.52 8.62
N ALA A 38 -11.23 39.67 8.67
CA ALA A 38 -11.81 40.22 9.89
C ALA A 38 -13.05 41.03 9.52
N PRO A 39 -14.15 40.91 10.30
CA PRO A 39 -14.34 41.92 11.34
C PRO A 39 -14.88 41.39 12.69
N ALA A 40 -14.24 41.91 13.75
CA ALA A 40 -14.78 42.64 14.91
C ALA A 40 -15.90 42.09 15.85
N LEU A 41 -15.58 42.13 17.16
CA LEU A 41 -16.43 42.34 18.37
C LEU A 41 -17.32 41.14 18.79
N GLN A 42 -17.57 40.78 20.06
CA GLN A 42 -17.41 41.34 21.42
C GLN A 42 -17.65 40.15 22.41
N GLY A 43 -16.99 40.08 23.57
CA GLY A 43 -17.34 39.15 24.67
C GLY A 43 -18.42 39.74 25.61
N PRO A 44 -18.50 39.34 26.90
CA PRO A 44 -18.21 38.04 27.56
C PRO A 44 -19.32 37.68 28.60
N LEU A 45 -19.00 36.80 29.58
CA LEU A 45 -19.64 36.47 30.90
C LEU A 45 -20.17 35.01 30.94
N ALA A 46 -19.62 34.04 31.70
CA ALA A 46 -19.23 33.88 33.11
C ALA A 46 -20.30 33.12 33.95
N GLU A 47 -19.80 32.36 34.93
CA GLU A 47 -20.45 31.64 36.07
C GLU A 47 -20.58 30.10 35.89
N HIS A 48 -19.76 29.24 36.51
CA HIS A 48 -19.49 28.85 37.92
C HIS A 48 -20.51 27.87 38.55
N GLN A 49 -19.93 26.81 39.16
CA GLN A 49 -20.46 25.98 40.27
C GLN A 49 -21.57 24.97 39.89
N THR A 50 -21.66 23.74 40.41
CA THR A 50 -20.95 23.03 41.49
C THR A 50 -21.22 21.53 41.32
N GLN A 51 -20.32 20.74 41.90
CA GLN A 51 -20.36 19.30 42.09
C GLN A 51 -21.56 18.84 42.94
N GLU A 52 -22.05 17.62 42.70
CA GLU A 52 -22.41 16.70 43.78
C GLU A 52 -22.42 15.25 43.28
N GLU A 53 -21.64 14.41 43.96
CA GLU A 53 -21.56 12.97 43.80
C GLU A 53 -22.72 12.28 44.51
N HIS A 54 -23.33 11.27 43.90
CA HIS A 54 -24.03 10.23 44.65
C HIS A 54 -23.71 8.82 44.14
N HIS A 55 -23.29 8.02 45.11
CA HIS A 55 -22.81 6.66 45.05
C HIS A 55 -23.98 5.71 45.33
N ILE A 56 -24.38 4.84 44.38
CA ILE A 56 -25.17 3.62 44.68
C ILE A 56 -24.70 2.44 43.82
N THR A 57 -24.51 1.32 44.52
CA THR A 57 -23.98 0.00 44.21
C THR A 57 -24.97 -0.93 43.46
N PRO A 58 -24.58 -2.17 43.06
CA PRO A 58 -24.84 -2.73 41.74
C PRO A 58 -26.08 -3.62 41.65
N VAL A 59 -26.62 -3.80 40.43
CA VAL A 59 -27.62 -4.82 40.11
C VAL A 59 -27.06 -5.83 39.10
N LYS A 60 -27.33 -7.09 39.42
CA LYS A 60 -26.85 -8.33 38.81
C LYS A 60 -27.24 -8.50 37.34
N LYS A 61 -26.28 -9.04 36.59
CA LYS A 61 -26.34 -9.56 35.22
C LYS A 61 -27.43 -10.62 35.04
N LYS A 62 -28.13 -10.60 33.91
CA LYS A 62 -28.89 -11.71 33.34
C LYS A 62 -28.38 -12.06 31.95
N ALA A 63 -28.07 -13.35 31.79
CA ALA A 63 -28.03 -14.21 30.61
C ALA A 63 -27.50 -13.66 29.27
N VAL A 64 -26.31 -14.15 28.88
CA VAL A 64 -25.72 -14.06 27.54
C VAL A 64 -26.17 -15.26 26.70
N ASN A 65 -26.42 -14.99 25.42
CA ASN A 65 -27.04 -15.85 24.42
C ASN A 65 -26.01 -16.84 23.79
N ASP A 66 -26.45 -18.04 23.42
CA ASP A 66 -25.62 -19.21 23.05
C ASP A 66 -24.80 -19.10 21.72
N LYS A 67 -24.69 -17.91 21.10
CA LYS A 67 -23.87 -17.70 19.88
C LYS A 67 -22.39 -17.39 20.17
N ASP A 68 -22.08 -16.90 21.36
CA ASP A 68 -20.70 -16.52 21.73
C ASP A 68 -19.83 -17.73 22.15
N LYS A 69 -20.45 -18.88 22.46
CA LYS A 69 -19.70 -20.10 22.81
C LYS A 69 -18.96 -20.72 21.62
N LEU A 70 -19.55 -20.66 20.42
CA LEU A 70 -18.92 -21.21 19.21
C LEU A 70 -17.67 -20.43 18.79
N ILE A 71 -17.64 -19.12 19.06
CA ILE A 71 -16.50 -18.24 18.77
C ILE A 71 -15.35 -18.50 19.77
N SER A 72 -15.68 -18.84 21.02
CA SER A 72 -14.69 -19.12 22.06
C SER A 72 -13.98 -20.47 21.89
N SER A 73 -14.65 -21.49 21.31
CA SER A 73 -14.09 -22.84 21.18
C SER A 73 -13.02 -23.00 20.09
N ILE A 74 -12.90 -22.04 19.18
CA ILE A 74 -11.90 -22.05 18.09
C ILE A 74 -10.59 -21.35 18.52
N ALA A 75 -10.64 -20.53 19.58
CA ALA A 75 -9.53 -19.69 20.02
C ALA A 75 -8.49 -20.39 20.93
N SER A 76 -8.70 -21.65 21.33
CA SER A 76 -7.91 -22.33 22.36
C SER A 76 -6.79 -23.25 21.86
N ALA A 77 -6.36 -23.14 20.60
CA ALA A 77 -5.16 -23.83 20.12
C ALA A 77 -3.90 -22.99 20.45
N PRO A 78 -2.94 -23.50 21.22
CA PRO A 78 -1.70 -22.76 21.50
C PRO A 78 -0.90 -22.57 20.22
N TYR A 79 -0.51 -21.32 19.97
CA TYR A 79 0.39 -20.92 18.89
C TYR A 79 1.84 -20.99 19.38
N ASP A 80 2.62 -21.91 18.83
CA ASP A 80 4.04 -22.07 19.12
C ASP A 80 4.88 -21.11 18.27
N GLY A 81 5.27 -19.98 18.87
CA GLY A 81 6.07 -18.92 18.26
C GLY A 81 7.53 -19.28 17.92
N HIS A 82 7.84 -20.51 17.51
CA HIS A 82 9.18 -20.90 17.09
C HIS A 82 9.32 -20.96 15.56
N HIS A 83 9.93 -19.90 15.02
CA HIS A 83 10.68 -19.99 13.77
C HIS A 83 11.93 -20.85 14.00
N SER A 84 11.89 -22.14 13.66
CA SER A 84 13.09 -22.97 13.57
C SER A 84 13.70 -22.83 12.17
N SER A 85 14.50 -21.79 11.98
CA SER A 85 15.59 -21.81 10.99
C SER A 85 16.88 -22.14 11.73
N ARG A 86 17.09 -23.43 12.03
CA ARG A 86 18.43 -23.98 12.25
C ARG A 86 18.81 -24.73 10.99
N ALA A 87 19.36 -24.01 10.02
CA ALA A 87 20.27 -24.62 9.07
C ALA A 87 21.65 -24.56 9.74
N SER A 88 22.21 -25.73 10.02
CA SER A 88 23.60 -25.86 10.45
C SER A 88 24.54 -25.35 9.33
N PRO A 89 25.70 -24.77 9.66
CA PRO A 89 26.66 -24.35 8.66
C PRO A 89 27.42 -25.59 8.16
N ASP A 90 26.98 -26.16 7.03
CA ASP A 90 27.78 -27.15 6.33
C ASP A 90 28.96 -26.46 5.66
N VAL A 91 30.13 -26.99 6.00
CA VAL A 91 31.46 -26.64 5.50
C VAL A 91 31.48 -26.78 3.98
N PHE A 92 31.69 -25.67 3.26
CA PHE A 92 32.04 -25.73 1.85
C PHE A 92 33.48 -26.24 1.74
N SER A 93 33.64 -27.51 1.37
CA SER A 93 34.88 -28.00 0.78
C SER A 93 34.95 -27.51 -0.67
N GLU A 94 36.00 -26.79 -1.00
CA GLU A 94 36.37 -26.45 -2.37
C GLU A 94 36.57 -27.74 -3.18
N SER A 95 35.72 -27.97 -4.16
CA SER A 95 36.01 -28.85 -5.27
C SER A 95 35.69 -28.14 -6.58
N ASP A 96 36.73 -27.99 -7.39
CA ASP A 96 36.69 -27.48 -8.76
C ASP A 96 35.57 -28.14 -9.54
N ASN A 97 34.62 -27.34 -10.03
CA ASN A 97 33.62 -27.82 -10.96
C ASN A 97 33.65 -26.93 -12.20
N GLU A 98 34.16 -27.52 -13.27
CA GLU A 98 34.13 -27.02 -14.64
C GLU A 98 32.75 -26.46 -14.97
N SER A 99 32.77 -25.33 -15.68
CA SER A 99 31.61 -24.60 -16.18
C SER A 99 30.64 -25.51 -16.95
N GLN A 100 29.63 -26.05 -16.26
CA GLN A 100 28.47 -26.63 -16.92
C GLN A 100 27.56 -25.50 -17.43
N PRO A 101 27.13 -25.53 -18.70
CA PRO A 101 26.20 -24.54 -19.21
C PRO A 101 24.86 -24.64 -18.45
N LEU A 102 24.38 -23.50 -17.96
CA LEU A 102 23.05 -23.36 -17.36
C LEU A 102 22.01 -24.02 -18.28
N PRO A 103 21.07 -24.83 -17.74
CA PRO A 103 20.04 -25.45 -18.56
C PRO A 103 19.26 -24.39 -19.33
N SER A 104 19.14 -24.58 -20.65
CA SER A 104 18.40 -23.69 -21.54
C SER A 104 16.95 -23.60 -21.06
N ARG A 105 16.55 -22.42 -20.57
CA ARG A 105 15.15 -22.17 -20.20
C ARG A 105 14.30 -22.34 -21.46
N SER A 106 13.30 -23.21 -21.39
CA SER A 106 12.35 -23.36 -22.49
C SER A 106 11.62 -22.04 -22.72
N SER A 107 11.63 -21.55 -23.95
CA SER A 107 10.94 -20.31 -24.32
C SER A 107 9.43 -20.49 -24.15
N VAL A 108 8.79 -19.61 -23.40
CA VAL A 108 7.35 -19.60 -23.17
C VAL A 108 6.69 -18.73 -24.24
N GLN A 109 5.64 -19.25 -24.89
CA GLN A 109 4.87 -18.46 -25.84
C GLN A 109 4.02 -17.42 -25.10
N LEU A 110 4.15 -16.15 -25.50
CA LEU A 110 3.45 -15.02 -24.87
C LEU A 110 2.38 -14.41 -25.78
N SER A 111 2.60 -14.37 -27.10
CA SER A 111 1.61 -13.90 -28.07
C SER A 111 1.17 -15.03 -29.01
N ASN A 112 -0.10 -15.00 -29.42
CA ASN A 112 -0.66 -15.89 -30.43
C ASN A 112 -1.08 -15.08 -31.67
N LEU A 113 -0.08 -14.62 -32.42
CA LEU A 113 -0.27 -13.93 -33.70
C LEU A 113 -0.14 -14.93 -34.84
N LYS A 114 -1.22 -15.18 -35.59
CA LYS A 114 -1.23 -16.18 -36.67
C LYS A 114 -0.66 -15.63 -37.98
N ARG A 115 -0.62 -14.30 -38.15
CA ARG A 115 -0.08 -13.61 -39.34
C ARG A 115 1.23 -12.87 -39.03
N LYS A 116 2.17 -12.89 -39.99
CA LYS A 116 3.35 -12.03 -39.99
C LYS A 116 3.02 -10.53 -40.23
N SER A 117 1.91 -10.22 -40.93
CA SER A 117 1.51 -8.87 -41.35
C SER A 117 0.34 -8.27 -40.55
N CYS A 118 0.31 -8.49 -39.23
CA CYS A 118 -0.69 -7.86 -38.34
C CYS A 118 -0.30 -6.42 -37.94
N ILE A 119 0.95 -6.03 -38.11
CA ILE A 119 1.48 -4.70 -37.78
C ILE A 119 1.15 -3.74 -38.92
N LEU A 120 0.33 -2.72 -38.62
CA LEU A 120 -0.03 -1.65 -39.56
C LEU A 120 0.96 -0.48 -39.47
N ARG A 121 1.47 -0.21 -38.26
CA ARG A 121 2.41 0.87 -37.97
C ARG A 121 3.32 0.46 -36.82
N ASN A 122 4.60 0.78 -36.90
CA ASN A 122 5.58 0.52 -35.85
C ASN A 122 6.68 1.59 -35.89
N ASP A 123 6.58 2.60 -35.04
CA ASP A 123 7.55 3.71 -34.92
C ASP A 123 7.90 4.01 -33.47
N SER A 124 8.85 4.91 -33.22
CA SER A 124 9.33 5.24 -31.87
C SER A 124 8.27 5.58 -30.82
N THR A 125 7.09 6.00 -31.25
CA THR A 125 6.01 6.44 -30.37
C THR A 125 4.79 5.52 -30.37
N ALA A 126 4.57 4.75 -31.44
CA ALA A 126 3.33 4.03 -31.65
C ALA A 126 3.50 2.67 -32.34
N LEU A 127 2.68 1.71 -31.90
CA LEU A 127 2.48 0.41 -32.52
C LEU A 127 0.99 0.24 -32.81
N GLU A 128 0.61 0.05 -34.07
CA GLU A 128 -0.76 -0.23 -34.47
C GLU A 128 -0.88 -1.63 -35.06
N LEU A 129 -1.89 -2.36 -34.59
CA LEU A 129 -2.09 -3.77 -34.90
C LEU A 129 -3.52 -4.01 -35.37
N LEU A 130 -3.65 -4.88 -36.38
CA LEU A 130 -4.92 -5.46 -36.82
C LEU A 130 -4.97 -6.93 -36.37
N LEU A 131 -5.91 -7.23 -35.47
CA LEU A 131 -6.05 -8.53 -34.83
C LEU A 131 -7.31 -9.24 -35.31
N ARG A 132 -7.21 -10.56 -35.52
CA ARG A 132 -8.35 -11.47 -35.72
C ARG A 132 -8.94 -11.92 -34.39
N PRO A 133 -10.17 -12.47 -34.38
CA PRO A 133 -10.74 -13.07 -33.17
C PRO A 133 -9.80 -14.11 -32.56
N ASP A 134 -9.64 -14.04 -31.24
CA ASP A 134 -8.80 -14.88 -30.39
C ASP A 134 -7.29 -14.79 -30.64
N GLU A 135 -6.83 -13.89 -31.52
CA GLU A 135 -5.41 -13.51 -31.53
C GLU A 135 -5.09 -12.70 -30.27
N SER A 136 -3.94 -13.02 -29.68
CA SER A 136 -3.46 -12.38 -28.47
C SER A 136 -2.07 -11.78 -28.68
N ILE A 137 -1.85 -10.65 -28.02
CA ILE A 137 -0.52 -10.04 -27.90
C ILE A 137 -0.18 -9.83 -26.44
N THR A 138 1.12 -9.91 -26.14
CA THR A 138 1.67 -9.57 -24.84
C THR A 138 2.70 -8.48 -25.02
N ILE A 139 2.55 -7.40 -24.25
CA ILE A 139 3.43 -6.24 -24.29
C ILE A 139 4.00 -6.05 -22.89
N LEU A 140 5.31 -5.92 -22.82
CA LEU A 140 6.05 -5.58 -21.62
C LEU A 140 6.26 -4.06 -21.57
N GLY A 141 6.14 -3.46 -20.39
CA GLY A 141 6.47 -2.05 -20.15
C GLY A 141 5.29 -1.18 -19.74
N GLU A 142 5.45 0.13 -19.90
CA GLU A 142 4.42 1.13 -19.63
C GLU A 142 3.88 1.67 -20.96
N PHE A 143 2.58 1.60 -21.18
CA PHE A 143 1.98 2.07 -22.44
C PHE A 143 0.53 2.53 -22.28
N ASN A 144 0.08 3.30 -23.26
CA ASN A 144 -1.32 3.66 -23.45
C ASN A 144 -1.92 2.75 -24.52
N LEU A 145 -3.00 2.05 -24.19
CA LEU A 145 -3.77 1.20 -25.09
C LEU A 145 -5.07 1.90 -25.50
N GLU A 146 -5.30 1.98 -26.80
CA GLU A 146 -6.52 2.52 -27.40
C GLU A 146 -7.10 1.51 -28.39
N VAL A 147 -8.40 1.24 -28.29
CA VAL A 147 -9.12 0.40 -29.26
C VAL A 147 -9.70 1.31 -30.31
N LEU A 148 -9.24 1.21 -31.55
CA LEU A 148 -9.73 2.04 -32.65
C LEU A 148 -11.00 1.44 -33.27
N THR A 149 -11.04 0.12 -33.43
CA THR A 149 -12.19 -0.64 -33.91
C THR A 149 -12.25 -2.00 -33.23
N GLY A 150 -13.44 -2.59 -33.12
CA GLY A 150 -13.63 -3.92 -32.53
C GLY A 150 -13.67 -3.91 -31.00
N VAL A 151 -13.24 -5.02 -30.38
CA VAL A 151 -13.25 -5.21 -28.92
C VAL A 151 -12.05 -6.05 -28.51
N VAL A 152 -11.34 -5.64 -27.46
CA VAL A 152 -10.28 -6.44 -26.83
C VAL A 152 -10.58 -6.74 -25.37
N THR A 153 -9.99 -7.81 -24.85
CA THR A 153 -9.97 -8.10 -23.42
C THR A 153 -8.57 -8.09 -22.84
N ILE A 154 -8.38 -7.45 -21.68
CA ILE A 154 -7.12 -7.40 -20.92
C ILE A 154 -7.44 -7.38 -19.41
N TYR A 155 -6.78 -8.21 -18.59
CA TYR A 155 -7.09 -8.32 -17.14
C TYR A 155 -8.60 -8.47 -16.81
N GLY A 156 -9.39 -9.13 -17.67
CA GLY A 156 -10.85 -9.23 -17.50
C GLY A 156 -11.65 -7.98 -17.86
N ALA A 157 -11.00 -6.88 -18.22
CA ALA A 157 -11.65 -5.70 -18.79
C ALA A 157 -12.03 -5.97 -20.25
N MET A 158 -13.16 -5.44 -20.70
CA MET A 158 -13.56 -5.37 -22.10
C MET A 158 -13.42 -3.93 -22.58
N LEU A 159 -12.51 -3.70 -23.53
CA LEU A 159 -12.22 -2.38 -24.08
C LEU A 159 -12.80 -2.28 -25.49
N GLN A 160 -13.47 -1.16 -25.73
CA GLN A 160 -14.09 -0.74 -26.99
C GLN A 160 -13.77 0.74 -27.25
N PRO A 161 -13.99 1.26 -28.47
CA PRO A 161 -13.52 2.61 -28.84
C PRO A 161 -14.03 3.76 -27.95
N ASP A 162 -15.22 3.64 -27.39
CA ASP A 162 -15.81 4.64 -26.49
C ASP A 162 -15.10 4.77 -25.14
N ARG A 163 -14.30 3.76 -24.73
CA ARG A 163 -13.49 3.81 -23.50
C ARG A 163 -12.25 4.69 -23.64
N GLY A 164 -11.87 5.07 -24.86
CA GLY A 164 -10.69 5.89 -25.11
C GLY A 164 -9.39 5.23 -24.63
N VAL A 165 -8.44 6.07 -24.20
CA VAL A 165 -7.08 5.66 -23.87
C VAL A 165 -7.00 5.05 -22.46
N GLN A 166 -6.41 3.86 -22.36
CA GLN A 166 -6.21 3.14 -21.09
C GLN A 166 -4.71 3.01 -20.79
N ARG A 167 -4.28 3.42 -19.60
CA ARG A 167 -2.89 3.24 -19.16
C ARG A 167 -2.68 1.80 -18.67
N VAL A 168 -1.64 1.14 -19.16
CA VAL A 168 -1.26 -0.23 -18.78
C VAL A 168 0.17 -0.24 -18.24
N PHE A 169 0.36 -0.92 -17.11
CA PHE A 169 1.65 -1.21 -16.52
C PHE A 169 1.88 -2.72 -16.51
N ALA A 170 2.76 -3.21 -17.36
CA ALA A 170 3.11 -4.62 -17.47
C ALA A 170 4.61 -4.82 -17.19
N PRO A 171 5.08 -4.66 -15.94
CA PRO A 171 6.48 -4.88 -15.61
C PRO A 171 6.80 -6.38 -15.54
N SER A 172 8.07 -6.73 -15.75
CA SER A 172 8.54 -8.12 -15.81
C SER A 172 8.44 -8.90 -14.49
N ILE A 173 8.15 -8.22 -13.38
CA ILE A 173 8.07 -8.83 -12.04
C ILE A 173 6.69 -9.40 -11.70
N SER A 174 5.71 -9.19 -12.57
CA SER A 174 4.33 -9.69 -12.44
C SER A 174 3.91 -10.44 -13.71
N PRO A 175 2.97 -11.40 -13.64
CA PRO A 175 2.45 -12.06 -14.83
C PRO A 175 1.92 -11.04 -15.86
N LEU A 176 2.38 -11.16 -17.10
CA LEU A 176 2.10 -10.19 -18.16
C LEU A 176 0.70 -10.41 -18.74
N PRO A 177 -0.15 -9.36 -18.81
CA PRO A 177 -1.49 -9.50 -19.35
C PRO A 177 -1.49 -9.67 -20.86
N ALA A 178 -2.21 -10.70 -21.34
CA ALA A 178 -2.50 -10.82 -22.75
C ALA A 178 -3.66 -9.88 -23.15
N ILE A 179 -3.46 -9.13 -24.24
CA ILE A 179 -4.51 -8.38 -24.93
C ILE A 179 -5.09 -9.30 -26.00
N VAL A 180 -6.35 -9.69 -25.85
CA VAL A 180 -7.01 -10.67 -26.73
C VAL A 180 -8.12 -10.01 -27.51
N ALA A 181 -8.09 -10.09 -28.85
CA ALA A 181 -9.17 -9.58 -29.70
C ALA A 181 -10.40 -10.49 -29.66
N ARG A 182 -11.59 -9.89 -29.59
CA ARG A 182 -12.87 -10.62 -29.49
C ARG A 182 -13.76 -10.48 -30.72
N LYS A 183 -13.53 -9.47 -31.56
CA LYS A 183 -14.28 -9.24 -32.80
C LYS A 183 -13.36 -9.28 -34.02
N PRO A 184 -13.89 -9.59 -35.21
CA PRO A 184 -13.16 -9.40 -36.47
C PRO A 184 -12.70 -7.96 -36.64
N GLU A 185 -11.60 -7.77 -37.38
CA GLU A 185 -11.06 -6.45 -37.74
C GLU A 185 -10.82 -5.53 -36.52
N THR A 186 -10.41 -6.13 -35.40
CA THR A 186 -10.09 -5.37 -34.19
C THR A 186 -8.77 -4.64 -34.40
N ARG A 187 -8.82 -3.31 -34.47
CA ARG A 187 -7.64 -2.46 -34.59
C ARG A 187 -7.34 -1.81 -33.26
N ILE A 188 -6.10 -1.96 -32.80
CA ILE A 188 -5.61 -1.31 -31.58
C ILE A 188 -4.40 -0.44 -31.88
N LYS A 189 -4.22 0.56 -31.04
CA LYS A 189 -3.08 1.45 -31.03
C LYS A 189 -2.45 1.44 -29.64
N VAL A 190 -1.15 1.20 -29.61
CA VAL A 190 -0.33 1.22 -28.40
C VAL A 190 0.64 2.38 -28.55
N THR A 191 0.71 3.25 -27.55
CA THR A 191 1.63 4.39 -27.57
C THR A 191 2.50 4.44 -26.32
N SER A 192 3.72 4.94 -26.51
CA SER A 192 4.68 5.13 -25.41
C SER A 192 4.08 6.06 -24.35
N ALA A 193 4.40 5.77 -23.09
CA ALA A 193 3.83 6.46 -21.96
C ALA A 193 4.89 6.69 -20.87
N SER A 194 4.78 7.80 -20.15
CA SER A 194 5.68 8.12 -19.05
C SER A 194 4.90 8.66 -17.86
N SER A 195 4.82 7.84 -16.82
CA SER A 195 4.26 8.18 -15.50
C SER A 195 5.32 8.74 -14.55
N GLY A 196 6.61 8.59 -14.89
CA GLY A 196 7.74 8.81 -14.01
C GLY A 196 8.09 7.61 -13.12
N LEU A 197 7.28 6.53 -13.12
CA LEU A 197 7.52 5.36 -12.30
C LEU A 197 8.81 4.64 -12.71
N GLN A 198 9.03 4.42 -14.01
CA GLN A 198 10.29 3.82 -14.48
C GLN A 198 11.50 4.68 -14.10
N SER A 199 11.33 6.00 -14.02
CA SER A 199 12.41 6.91 -13.66
C SER A 199 12.91 6.73 -12.22
N ILE A 200 12.20 6.03 -11.32
CA ILE A 200 12.71 5.78 -9.96
C ILE A 200 13.69 4.59 -9.88
N GLU A 201 13.99 3.92 -11.00
CA GLU A 201 14.93 2.79 -11.03
C GLU A 201 16.36 3.14 -10.58
N HIS A 202 16.79 4.39 -10.80
CA HIS A 202 18.09 4.85 -10.32
C HIS A 202 18.10 5.07 -8.79
N LEU A 203 16.94 5.21 -8.16
CA LEU A 203 16.80 5.39 -6.71
C LEU A 203 16.72 4.06 -5.95
N SER A 204 16.42 2.94 -6.62
CA SER A 204 16.28 1.65 -5.94
C SER A 204 16.49 0.45 -6.87
N PRO A 205 17.31 -0.55 -6.47
CA PRO A 205 17.46 -1.82 -7.17
C PRO A 205 16.14 -2.58 -7.38
N LEU A 206 15.12 -2.33 -6.56
CA LEU A 206 13.82 -2.99 -6.69
C LEU A 206 13.10 -2.62 -7.98
N PHE A 207 13.34 -1.40 -8.48
CA PHE A 207 12.75 -0.86 -9.71
C PHE A 207 13.66 -0.98 -10.94
N ARG A 208 14.92 -1.42 -10.78
CA ARG A 208 15.86 -1.61 -11.90
C ARG A 208 15.43 -2.74 -12.81
N ASN A 209 15.51 -2.49 -14.12
CA ASN A 209 15.32 -3.50 -15.16
C ASN A 209 13.97 -4.23 -15.10
N ILE A 210 12.92 -3.60 -14.54
CA ILE A 210 11.56 -4.17 -14.52
C ILE A 210 10.72 -3.75 -15.73
N GLY A 211 11.10 -2.64 -16.38
CA GLY A 211 10.43 -2.11 -17.56
C GLY A 211 10.87 -2.76 -18.87
N ALA A 212 10.37 -2.21 -19.98
CA ALA A 212 10.79 -2.60 -21.32
C ALA A 212 12.21 -2.11 -21.62
N LYS A 213 12.95 -2.93 -22.38
CA LYS A 213 14.13 -2.52 -23.14
C LYS A 213 13.80 -2.87 -24.59
N ASP A 214 13.67 -1.85 -25.43
CA ASP A 214 13.38 -1.99 -26.87
C ASP A 214 14.59 -1.44 -27.63
N ASP A 215 14.88 -2.00 -28.81
CA ASP A 215 15.90 -1.50 -29.72
C ASP A 215 15.54 -0.10 -30.24
N ILE A 216 14.25 0.24 -30.22
CA ILE A 216 13.73 1.54 -30.64
C ILE A 216 13.90 2.57 -29.51
N PRO A 217 14.73 3.61 -29.70
CA PRO A 217 15.05 4.56 -28.64
C PRO A 217 13.82 5.26 -28.07
N SER A 218 13.82 5.46 -26.75
CA SER A 218 12.78 6.18 -26.00
C SER A 218 11.40 5.52 -25.97
N ARG A 219 11.25 4.30 -26.51
CA ARG A 219 10.01 3.54 -26.38
C ARG A 219 9.90 2.92 -24.98
N SER A 220 8.74 3.08 -24.34
CA SER A 220 8.49 2.60 -22.97
C SER A 220 7.89 1.19 -22.91
N PHE A 221 7.75 0.51 -24.05
CA PHE A 221 7.15 -0.81 -24.18
C PHE A 221 7.80 -1.65 -25.27
N THR A 222 7.68 -2.97 -25.17
CA THR A 222 8.18 -3.94 -26.16
C THR A 222 7.11 -5.02 -26.41
N LEU A 223 6.82 -5.34 -27.67
CA LEU A 223 5.96 -6.46 -28.05
C LEU A 223 6.72 -7.77 -27.93
N LEU A 224 6.17 -8.76 -27.21
CA LEU A 224 6.80 -10.06 -27.00
C LEU A 224 5.99 -11.18 -27.62
N ARG A 225 6.56 -11.92 -28.57
CA ARG A 225 5.97 -13.17 -29.07
C ARG A 225 6.29 -14.34 -28.15
N SER A 226 7.53 -14.40 -27.67
CA SER A 226 8.01 -15.42 -26.75
C SER A 226 8.83 -14.79 -25.61
N SER A 227 9.06 -15.53 -24.52
CA SER A 227 9.93 -15.07 -23.44
C SER A 227 11.38 -14.89 -23.89
N GLY A 228 11.80 -15.58 -24.97
CA GLY A 228 13.12 -15.40 -25.58
C GLY A 228 13.29 -14.08 -26.33
N ASP A 229 12.20 -13.36 -26.60
CA ASP A 229 12.25 -12.04 -27.24
C ASP A 229 12.68 -10.94 -26.25
N ASP A 230 12.75 -11.25 -24.96
CA ASP A 230 13.19 -10.31 -23.94
C ASP A 230 14.72 -10.13 -23.98
N PRO A 231 15.23 -8.91 -24.25
CA PRO A 231 16.68 -8.67 -24.31
C PRO A 231 17.41 -8.95 -22.99
N LEU A 232 16.67 -8.94 -21.87
CA LEU A 232 17.22 -9.24 -20.54
C LEU A 232 17.08 -10.71 -20.13
N ASN A 233 16.50 -11.56 -20.99
CA ASN A 233 16.30 -12.99 -20.76
C ASN A 233 15.66 -13.30 -19.39
N ARG A 234 14.69 -12.48 -18.98
CA ARG A 234 13.99 -12.62 -17.69
C ARG A 234 13.01 -13.78 -17.75
N ALA A 235 12.68 -14.31 -16.57
CA ALA A 235 11.64 -15.33 -16.44
C ALA A 235 10.25 -14.67 -16.54
N LEU A 236 9.82 -14.39 -17.78
CA LEU A 236 8.52 -13.79 -18.06
C LEU A 236 7.43 -14.87 -18.06
N THR A 237 6.30 -14.57 -17.42
CA THR A 237 5.16 -15.48 -17.36
C THR A 237 3.89 -14.79 -17.83
N PRO A 238 3.05 -15.47 -18.64
CA PRO A 238 1.77 -14.90 -19.05
C PRO A 238 0.78 -14.94 -17.89
N LEU A 239 -0.10 -13.95 -17.84
CA LEU A 239 -1.28 -13.99 -16.99
C LEU A 239 -2.35 -14.88 -17.65
N GLU A 240 -2.40 -16.13 -17.23
CA GLU A 240 -3.42 -17.05 -17.69
C GLU A 240 -4.69 -16.96 -16.85
N LEU A 241 -5.84 -17.15 -17.49
CA LEU A 241 -7.16 -17.26 -16.87
C LEU A 241 -7.73 -18.62 -17.25
N ASP A 242 -7.78 -19.52 -16.27
CA ASP A 242 -8.37 -20.86 -16.41
C ASP A 242 -9.90 -20.79 -16.50
N ASP A 243 -10.50 -21.83 -17.05
CA ASP A 243 -11.94 -21.90 -17.30
C ASP A 243 -12.77 -21.89 -16.01
N GLY A 244 -12.23 -22.45 -14.91
CA GLY A 244 -12.87 -22.41 -13.59
C GLY A 244 -13.04 -20.98 -13.10
N THR A 245 -11.96 -20.20 -13.15
CA THR A 245 -11.96 -18.77 -12.80
C THR A 245 -12.92 -17.98 -13.71
N ARG A 246 -12.90 -18.23 -15.03
CA ARG A 246 -13.81 -17.57 -15.99
C ARG A 246 -15.29 -17.86 -15.67
N LYS A 247 -15.61 -19.10 -15.34
CA LYS A 247 -16.97 -19.51 -14.96
C LYS A 247 -17.45 -18.80 -13.69
N VAL A 248 -16.60 -18.72 -12.67
CA VAL A 248 -16.89 -18.00 -11.42
C VAL A 248 -17.15 -16.53 -11.69
N ILE A 249 -16.28 -15.86 -12.46
CA ILE A 249 -16.46 -14.44 -12.82
C ILE A 249 -17.79 -14.23 -13.57
N SER A 250 -18.10 -15.09 -14.54
CA SER A 250 -19.36 -15.02 -15.31
C SER A 250 -20.59 -15.14 -14.40
N GLN A 251 -20.58 -16.11 -13.47
CA GLN A 251 -21.66 -16.29 -12.49
C GLN A 251 -21.86 -15.07 -11.60
N LEU A 252 -20.76 -14.50 -11.08
CA LEU A 252 -20.80 -13.29 -10.26
C LEU A 252 -21.30 -12.08 -11.04
N ASN A 253 -20.83 -11.90 -12.28
CA ASN A 253 -21.27 -10.80 -13.12
C ASN A 253 -22.78 -10.86 -13.39
N ALA A 254 -23.32 -12.05 -13.65
CA ALA A 254 -24.77 -12.26 -13.79
C ALA A 254 -25.54 -11.95 -12.49
N ARG A 255 -25.01 -12.32 -11.32
CA ARG A 255 -25.63 -11.97 -10.02
C ARG A 255 -25.65 -10.46 -9.77
N ILE A 256 -24.56 -9.76 -10.10
CA ILE A 256 -24.50 -8.29 -9.97
C ILE A 256 -25.49 -7.61 -10.91
N GLU A 257 -25.82 -8.22 -12.04
CA GLU A 257 -26.82 -7.70 -12.98
C GLU A 257 -28.26 -7.95 -12.53
N SER A 258 -28.57 -9.12 -11.99
CA SER A 258 -29.93 -9.47 -11.56
C SER A 258 -30.31 -8.94 -10.18
N SER A 259 -29.34 -8.55 -9.35
CA SER A 259 -29.59 -8.11 -7.98
C SER A 259 -30.07 -6.66 -7.92
N GLY A 260 -31.23 -6.44 -7.26
CA GLY A 260 -31.72 -5.10 -6.91
C GLY A 260 -31.05 -4.47 -5.68
N SER A 261 -30.13 -5.18 -5.02
CA SER A 261 -29.39 -4.77 -3.82
C SER A 261 -27.87 -4.84 -4.02
N ALA A 262 -27.08 -4.12 -3.22
CA ALA A 262 -25.62 -4.21 -3.29
C ALA A 262 -25.11 -5.63 -3.01
N VAL A 263 -24.45 -6.20 -4.01
CA VAL A 263 -23.73 -7.47 -3.92
C VAL A 263 -22.38 -7.22 -3.23
N ARG A 264 -22.03 -8.07 -2.26
CA ARG A 264 -20.77 -7.99 -1.50
C ARG A 264 -20.01 -9.30 -1.65
N ILE A 265 -18.95 -9.27 -2.44
CA ILE A 265 -18.18 -10.45 -2.84
C ILE A 265 -16.86 -10.47 -2.06
N MET A 266 -16.63 -11.52 -1.28
CA MET A 266 -15.39 -11.70 -0.52
C MET A 266 -14.56 -12.83 -1.10
N ALA A 267 -13.31 -12.52 -1.47
CA ALA A 267 -12.33 -13.55 -1.84
C ALA A 267 -11.63 -14.07 -0.58
N VAL A 268 -11.66 -15.38 -0.36
CA VAL A 268 -11.08 -16.07 0.80
C VAL A 268 -10.06 -17.10 0.34
N GLY A 269 -8.90 -17.15 0.98
CA GLY A 269 -7.85 -18.10 0.65
C GLY A 269 -6.50 -17.73 1.25
N PRO A 270 -5.54 -18.66 1.30
CA PRO A 270 -4.24 -18.44 1.93
C PRO A 270 -3.41 -17.40 1.19
N LYS A 271 -2.27 -17.02 1.78
CA LYS A 271 -1.27 -16.18 1.10
C LYS A 271 -0.87 -16.83 -0.23
N SER A 272 -0.70 -16.00 -1.27
CA SER A 272 -0.34 -16.46 -2.63
C SER A 272 -1.37 -17.35 -3.36
N SER A 273 -2.65 -17.40 -2.94
CA SER A 273 -3.70 -18.15 -3.66
C SER A 273 -4.26 -17.44 -4.91
N GLY A 274 -3.94 -16.16 -5.11
CA GLY A 274 -4.40 -15.36 -6.25
C GLY A 274 -5.55 -14.39 -5.96
N LYS A 275 -5.88 -14.13 -4.69
CA LYS A 275 -7.00 -13.24 -4.28
C LYS A 275 -6.97 -11.87 -4.95
N SER A 276 -5.85 -11.14 -4.85
CA SER A 276 -5.72 -9.80 -5.44
C SER A 276 -5.89 -9.83 -6.96
N THR A 277 -5.34 -10.85 -7.63
CA THR A 277 -5.51 -11.06 -9.08
C THR A 277 -6.98 -11.32 -9.43
N PHE A 278 -7.66 -12.20 -8.70
CA PHE A 278 -9.09 -12.47 -8.89
C PHE A 278 -9.93 -11.19 -8.70
N ASN A 279 -9.70 -10.48 -7.59
CA ASN A 279 -10.41 -9.23 -7.28
C ASN A 279 -10.19 -8.17 -8.35
N ARG A 280 -8.96 -8.03 -8.86
CA ARG A 280 -8.63 -7.11 -9.97
C ARG A 280 -9.43 -7.43 -11.23
N ILE A 281 -9.46 -8.71 -11.60
CA ILE A 281 -10.17 -9.19 -12.79
C ILE A 281 -11.68 -8.98 -12.63
N LEU A 282 -12.22 -9.27 -11.45
CA LEU A 282 -13.64 -9.05 -11.15
C LEU A 282 -14.01 -7.56 -11.21
N CYS A 283 -13.20 -6.67 -10.62
CA CYS A 283 -13.42 -5.23 -10.70
C CYS A 283 -13.42 -4.75 -12.16
N ASN A 284 -12.44 -5.21 -12.94
CA ASN A 284 -12.34 -4.90 -14.37
C ASN A 284 -13.53 -5.41 -15.18
N THR A 285 -14.06 -6.59 -14.86
CA THR A 285 -15.28 -7.11 -15.47
C THR A 285 -16.49 -6.23 -15.13
N ILE A 286 -16.62 -5.79 -13.87
CA ILE A 286 -17.74 -4.93 -13.43
C ILE A 286 -17.66 -3.56 -14.11
N THR A 287 -16.49 -2.91 -14.11
CA THR A 287 -16.33 -1.57 -14.70
C THR A 287 -16.44 -1.56 -16.22
N SER A 288 -16.29 -2.72 -16.86
CA SER A 288 -16.48 -2.88 -18.30
C SER A 288 -17.94 -2.90 -18.74
N ARG A 289 -18.90 -3.04 -17.82
CA ARG A 289 -20.33 -3.01 -18.15
C ARG A 289 -20.71 -1.68 -18.82
N PRO A 290 -21.70 -1.68 -19.73
CA PRO A 290 -22.21 -0.45 -20.33
C PRO A 290 -22.72 0.53 -19.27
N GLY A 291 -22.65 1.83 -19.59
CA GLY A 291 -23.02 2.92 -18.68
C GLY A 291 -21.90 3.29 -17.71
N ASN A 292 -22.22 4.12 -16.71
CA ASN A 292 -21.29 4.57 -15.67
C ASN A 292 -21.07 3.50 -14.59
N ALA A 293 -20.74 2.28 -15.04
CA ALA A 293 -20.53 1.13 -14.18
C ALA A 293 -19.33 1.36 -13.26
N LYS A 294 -19.52 1.07 -11.97
CA LYS A 294 -18.52 1.22 -10.93
C LYS A 294 -18.69 0.14 -9.86
N CYS A 295 -17.62 -0.13 -9.14
CA CYS A 295 -17.65 -0.95 -7.94
C CYS A 295 -16.85 -0.28 -6.82
N LEU A 296 -17.01 -0.80 -5.61
CA LEU A 296 -16.13 -0.48 -4.50
C LEU A 296 -15.15 -1.61 -4.28
N TYR A 297 -13.96 -1.26 -3.85
CA TYR A 297 -12.95 -2.18 -3.37
C TYR A 297 -12.74 -1.92 -1.88
N LEU A 298 -13.10 -2.89 -1.05
CA LEU A 298 -12.85 -2.87 0.38
C LEU A 298 -11.59 -3.68 0.64
N ASP A 299 -10.48 -2.98 0.85
CA ASP A 299 -9.17 -3.57 1.06
C ASP A 299 -8.93 -3.83 2.54
N LEU A 300 -8.95 -5.12 2.92
CA LEU A 300 -8.78 -5.58 4.30
C LEU A 300 -7.50 -6.41 4.48
N ASP A 301 -6.54 -6.35 3.55
CA ASP A 301 -5.21 -6.95 3.71
C ASP A 301 -4.16 -5.87 4.05
N PRO A 302 -3.81 -5.68 5.34
CA PRO A 302 -2.82 -4.68 5.72
C PRO A 302 -1.39 -5.06 5.28
N GLY A 303 -1.14 -6.31 4.88
CA GLY A 303 0.18 -6.77 4.46
C GLY A 303 0.42 -6.56 2.97
N GLN A 304 -0.56 -6.81 2.11
CA GLN A 304 -0.42 -6.64 0.66
C GLN A 304 -1.66 -5.94 0.07
N PRO A 305 -1.86 -4.65 0.41
CA PRO A 305 -2.96 -3.87 -0.13
C PRO A 305 -2.81 -3.67 -1.64
N GLU A 306 -3.91 -3.37 -2.31
CA GLU A 306 -3.97 -3.13 -3.76
C GLU A 306 -3.75 -1.65 -4.11
N PHE A 307 -4.39 -0.73 -3.37
CA PHE A 307 -4.46 0.70 -3.75
C PHE A 307 -3.73 1.64 -2.78
N GLY A 308 -3.30 1.17 -1.62
CA GLY A 308 -2.68 1.99 -0.57
C GLY A 308 -1.31 1.47 -0.17
N PRO A 309 -0.58 2.18 0.70
CA PRO A 309 0.64 1.64 1.30
C PRO A 309 0.30 0.54 2.34
N PRO A 310 1.23 -0.38 2.62
CA PRO A 310 1.07 -1.38 3.69
C PRO A 310 0.72 -0.78 5.05
N GLY A 311 -0.01 -1.53 5.86
CA GLY A 311 -0.50 -1.13 7.18
C GLY A 311 -1.79 -0.32 7.20
N GLN A 312 -2.43 -0.16 6.03
CA GLN A 312 -3.72 0.53 5.87
C GLN A 312 -4.83 -0.44 5.48
N LEU A 313 -6.05 -0.12 5.89
CA LEU A 313 -7.31 -0.65 5.34
C LEU A 313 -8.03 0.48 4.62
N ALA A 314 -8.68 0.20 3.49
CA ALA A 314 -9.22 1.27 2.65
C ALA A 314 -10.53 0.88 1.97
N LEU A 315 -11.36 1.89 1.71
CA LEU A 315 -12.50 1.81 0.80
C LEU A 315 -12.21 2.70 -0.43
N ILE A 316 -12.19 2.09 -1.61
CA ILE A 316 -11.89 2.75 -2.88
C ILE A 316 -13.09 2.61 -3.81
N GLU A 317 -13.48 3.68 -4.49
CA GLU A 317 -14.39 3.61 -5.63
C GLU A 317 -13.60 3.45 -6.93
N ILE A 318 -13.92 2.40 -7.68
CA ILE A 318 -13.28 2.04 -8.94
C ILE A 318 -14.24 2.33 -10.09
N THR A 319 -13.82 3.20 -11.02
CA THR A 319 -14.57 3.53 -12.23
C THR A 319 -13.80 3.22 -13.51
N ALA A 320 -12.52 2.85 -13.42
CA ALA A 320 -11.68 2.46 -14.55
C ALA A 320 -11.06 1.08 -14.34
N PRO A 321 -10.61 0.39 -15.41
CA PRO A 321 -9.87 -0.85 -15.29
C PRO A 321 -8.53 -0.68 -14.56
N VAL A 322 -8.24 -1.59 -13.63
CA VAL A 322 -6.98 -1.75 -12.93
C VAL A 322 -6.04 -2.62 -13.80
N LEU A 323 -5.08 -1.99 -14.46
CA LEU A 323 -4.23 -2.61 -15.49
C LEU A 323 -2.75 -2.60 -15.10
N GLY A 324 -2.43 -3.13 -13.92
CA GLY A 324 -1.05 -3.30 -13.46
C GLY A 324 -0.95 -3.88 -12.05
N PRO A 325 0.27 -4.04 -11.50
CA PRO A 325 0.49 -4.43 -10.10
C PRO A 325 0.23 -3.29 -9.12
N SER A 326 0.00 -3.59 -7.83
CA SER A 326 -0.49 -2.64 -6.80
C SER A 326 0.28 -1.32 -6.70
N PHE A 327 1.61 -1.35 -6.85
CA PHE A 327 2.45 -0.14 -6.79
C PHE A 327 2.29 0.83 -7.98
N THR A 328 1.40 0.54 -8.94
CA THR A 328 1.22 1.34 -10.18
C THR A 328 -0.06 2.18 -10.20
N HIS A 329 -0.92 2.05 -9.19
CA HIS A 329 -2.23 2.72 -9.15
C HIS A 329 -2.65 3.09 -7.73
N PRO A 330 -1.83 3.88 -6.99
CA PRO A 330 -2.22 4.36 -5.69
C PRO A 330 -3.52 5.17 -5.77
N ALA A 331 -4.47 4.87 -4.90
CA ALA A 331 -5.72 5.62 -4.79
C ALA A 331 -5.48 6.97 -4.11
N ALA A 332 -6.26 7.97 -4.52
CA ALA A 332 -6.23 9.30 -3.91
C ALA A 332 -7.64 9.92 -3.93
N ALA A 333 -7.92 10.85 -3.02
CA ALA A 333 -9.25 11.45 -2.90
C ALA A 333 -9.72 12.17 -4.19
N ARG A 334 -8.77 12.69 -4.99
CA ARG A 334 -9.04 13.40 -6.25
C ARG A 334 -8.84 12.54 -7.49
N ASN A 335 -8.40 11.30 -7.34
CA ASN A 335 -8.27 10.38 -8.47
C ASN A 335 -9.66 9.97 -8.92
N LYS A 336 -9.99 10.24 -10.19
CA LYS A 336 -11.31 9.94 -10.77
C LYS A 336 -11.50 8.45 -11.02
N ASP A 337 -10.43 7.75 -11.35
CA ASP A 337 -10.43 6.34 -11.72
C ASP A 337 -10.46 5.44 -10.48
N PHE A 338 -9.67 5.82 -9.47
CA PHE A 338 -9.49 5.09 -8.21
C PHE A 338 -9.62 6.05 -7.02
N ARG A 339 -10.86 6.43 -6.70
CA ARG A 339 -11.15 7.45 -5.68
C ARG A 339 -11.08 6.85 -4.28
N LEU A 340 -10.14 7.32 -3.46
CA LEU A 340 -10.06 6.93 -2.05
C LEU A 340 -11.21 7.59 -1.27
N LEU A 341 -12.09 6.78 -0.67
CA LEU A 341 -13.26 7.25 0.08
C LEU A 341 -12.98 7.38 1.57
N ARG A 342 -12.36 6.36 2.17
CA ARG A 342 -11.96 6.35 3.59
C ARG A 342 -10.81 5.37 3.81
N THR A 343 -10.00 5.65 4.81
CA THR A 343 -8.85 4.84 5.22
C THR A 343 -8.78 4.74 6.73
N HIS A 344 -8.37 3.57 7.23
CA HIS A 344 -7.96 3.36 8.62
C HIS A 344 -6.57 2.73 8.64
N THR A 345 -5.81 3.00 9.69
CA THR A 345 -4.50 2.38 9.87
C THR A 345 -4.57 1.26 10.91
N ILE A 346 -3.92 0.14 10.61
CA ILE A 346 -3.57 -0.89 11.60
C ILE A 346 -2.14 -0.66 12.11
N ALA A 347 -1.40 0.23 11.46
CA ALA A 347 0.00 0.54 11.73
C ALA A 347 0.92 -0.69 11.80
N ALA A 348 0.53 -1.79 11.14
CA ALA A 348 1.26 -3.05 11.10
C ALA A 348 0.84 -3.84 9.86
N THR A 349 1.69 -4.77 9.40
CA THR A 349 1.40 -5.63 8.24
C THR A 349 0.50 -6.83 8.58
N SER A 350 -0.04 -6.88 9.80
CA SER A 350 -0.94 -7.91 10.32
C SER A 350 -1.81 -7.31 11.42
N PHE A 351 -3.03 -7.81 11.57
CA PHE A 351 -3.95 -7.44 12.64
C PHE A 351 -3.80 -8.30 13.90
N LYS A 352 -2.78 -9.18 13.99
CA LYS A 352 -2.64 -10.16 15.08
C LYS A 352 -2.64 -9.52 16.48
N ASP A 353 -2.16 -8.29 16.59
CA ASP A 353 -1.98 -7.61 17.86
C ASP A 353 -3.27 -6.93 18.35
N ASP A 354 -4.19 -6.61 17.43
CA ASP A 354 -5.52 -6.05 17.76
C ASP A 354 -6.59 -6.42 16.69
N PRO A 355 -7.15 -7.63 16.77
CA PRO A 355 -8.14 -8.12 15.81
C PRO A 355 -9.50 -7.40 15.92
N ASP A 356 -9.84 -6.91 17.12
CA ASP A 356 -11.09 -6.21 17.37
C ASP A 356 -11.08 -4.82 16.72
N HIS A 357 -9.96 -4.09 16.81
CA HIS A 357 -9.78 -2.84 16.09
C HIS A 357 -9.81 -3.05 14.58
N TYR A 358 -9.16 -4.10 14.06
CA TYR A 358 -9.24 -4.46 12.65
C TYR A 358 -10.69 -4.69 12.17
N LEU A 359 -11.50 -5.43 12.94
CA LEU A 359 -12.91 -5.62 12.64
C LEU A 359 -13.70 -4.29 12.72
N ALA A 360 -13.44 -3.47 13.74
CA ALA A 360 -14.10 -2.18 13.89
C ALA A 360 -13.82 -1.25 12.70
N CYS A 361 -12.56 -1.22 12.24
CA CYS A 361 -12.15 -0.48 11.05
C CYS A 361 -12.86 -0.99 9.79
N ALA A 362 -12.94 -2.31 9.59
CA ALA A 362 -13.64 -2.90 8.44
C ALA A 362 -15.14 -2.54 8.42
N ILE A 363 -15.80 -2.60 9.57
CA ILE A 363 -17.22 -2.24 9.73
C ILE A 363 -17.42 -0.76 9.42
N ASP A 364 -16.55 0.10 9.96
CA ASP A 364 -16.64 1.54 9.72
C ASP A 364 -16.44 1.87 8.24
N LEU A 365 -15.41 1.32 7.57
CA LEU A 365 -15.20 1.50 6.14
C LEU A 365 -16.46 1.17 5.32
N LEU A 366 -17.12 0.05 5.62
CA LEU A 366 -18.34 -0.35 4.92
C LEU A 366 -19.51 0.63 5.11
N ARG A 367 -19.55 1.41 6.20
CA ARG A 367 -20.59 2.46 6.38
C ARG A 367 -20.47 3.58 5.36
N HIS A 368 -19.29 3.77 4.78
CA HIS A 368 -19.04 4.74 3.71
C HIS A 368 -19.35 4.20 2.31
N ALA A 369 -19.73 2.93 2.20
CA ALA A 369 -20.13 2.33 0.93
C ALA A 369 -21.56 2.71 0.55
N PRO A 370 -21.80 3.29 -0.65
CA PRO A 370 -23.16 3.45 -1.15
C PRO A 370 -23.89 2.10 -1.24
N LYS A 371 -25.13 2.05 -0.74
CA LYS A 371 -25.93 0.81 -0.62
C LYS A 371 -26.32 0.13 -1.95
N SER A 372 -26.10 0.77 -3.09
CA SER A 372 -26.47 0.28 -4.41
C SER A 372 -25.27 -0.13 -5.28
N VAL A 373 -24.05 0.02 -4.77
CA VAL A 373 -22.82 -0.24 -5.53
C VAL A 373 -22.23 -1.59 -5.09
N PRO A 374 -21.87 -2.49 -6.01
CA PRO A 374 -21.25 -3.77 -5.64
C PRO A 374 -19.90 -3.55 -4.96
N VAL A 375 -19.60 -4.36 -3.95
CA VAL A 375 -18.37 -4.29 -3.16
C VAL A 375 -17.56 -5.56 -3.37
N VAL A 376 -16.32 -5.41 -3.82
CA VAL A 376 -15.31 -6.47 -3.88
C VAL A 376 -14.44 -6.35 -2.64
N ILE A 377 -14.39 -7.39 -1.83
CA ILE A 377 -13.71 -7.41 -0.53
C ILE A 377 -12.44 -8.25 -0.66
N ASN A 378 -11.29 -7.60 -0.44
CA ASN A 378 -10.00 -8.27 -0.35
C ASN A 378 -9.72 -8.65 1.10
N SER A 379 -9.75 -9.94 1.42
CA SER A 379 -9.40 -10.43 2.76
C SER A 379 -7.89 -10.65 2.88
N CYS A 380 -7.40 -10.68 4.13
CA CYS A 380 -6.05 -11.14 4.41
C CYS A 380 -5.85 -12.62 4.03
N GLY A 381 -4.58 -13.05 3.96
CA GLY A 381 -4.22 -14.45 3.69
C GLY A 381 -4.16 -15.39 4.90
N TRP A 382 -4.69 -15.01 6.07
CA TRP A 382 -4.73 -15.87 7.26
C TRP A 382 -6.02 -16.69 7.27
N VAL A 383 -5.90 -18.01 7.19
CA VAL A 383 -7.05 -18.93 7.02
C VAL A 383 -7.16 -19.98 8.11
N SER A 384 -6.44 -19.81 9.22
CA SER A 384 -6.45 -20.73 10.36
C SER A 384 -6.40 -19.95 11.68
N GLY A 385 -6.83 -20.59 12.76
CA GLY A 385 -6.88 -20.00 14.11
C GLY A 385 -7.61 -18.65 14.12
N LEU A 386 -6.94 -17.62 14.63
CA LEU A 386 -7.44 -16.24 14.63
C LEU A 386 -7.85 -15.72 13.25
N GLY A 387 -7.16 -16.13 12.18
CA GLY A 387 -7.53 -15.72 10.82
C GLY A 387 -8.89 -16.26 10.39
N ALA A 388 -9.16 -17.52 10.72
CA ALA A 388 -10.42 -18.17 10.39
C ALA A 388 -11.60 -17.51 11.13
N SER A 389 -11.46 -17.23 12.44
CA SER A 389 -12.52 -16.56 13.21
C SER A 389 -12.80 -15.13 12.71
N ILE A 390 -11.76 -14.42 12.27
CA ILE A 390 -11.89 -13.09 11.67
C ILE A 390 -12.59 -13.16 10.30
N ILE A 391 -12.29 -14.15 9.46
CA ILE A 391 -12.99 -14.34 8.17
C ILE A 391 -14.50 -14.55 8.40
N LEU A 392 -14.88 -15.38 9.37
CA LEU A 392 -16.29 -15.61 9.70
C LEU A 392 -16.96 -14.34 10.27
N SER A 393 -16.24 -13.62 11.12
CA SER A 393 -16.69 -12.32 11.65
C SER A 393 -16.89 -11.29 10.55
N LEU A 394 -15.98 -11.20 9.57
CA LEU A 394 -16.12 -10.33 8.41
C LEU A 394 -17.30 -10.76 7.54
N ALA A 395 -17.43 -12.06 7.24
CA ALA A 395 -18.54 -12.61 6.46
C ALA A 395 -19.90 -12.19 7.03
N SER A 396 -20.06 -12.34 8.36
CA SER A 396 -21.27 -11.97 9.08
C SER A 396 -21.46 -10.45 9.19
N LYS A 397 -20.48 -9.73 9.77
CA LYS A 397 -20.60 -8.30 10.12
C LYS A 397 -20.63 -7.39 8.90
N LEU A 398 -20.01 -7.78 7.80
CA LEU A 398 -20.06 -7.05 6.52
C LEU A 398 -21.24 -7.49 5.64
N SER A 399 -22.09 -8.42 6.11
CA SER A 399 -23.21 -9.00 5.37
C SER A 399 -22.78 -9.43 3.96
N VAL A 400 -21.73 -10.22 3.88
CA VAL A 400 -21.20 -10.75 2.62
C VAL A 400 -22.29 -11.58 1.95
N THR A 401 -22.51 -11.37 0.65
CA THR A 401 -23.53 -12.09 -0.12
C THR A 401 -22.93 -13.30 -0.85
N ASP A 402 -21.67 -13.16 -1.27
CA ASP A 402 -20.97 -14.16 -2.07
C ASP A 402 -19.55 -14.34 -1.55
N ALA A 403 -19.13 -15.58 -1.34
CA ALA A 403 -17.75 -15.90 -1.03
C ALA A 403 -17.11 -16.74 -2.15
N VAL A 404 -15.89 -16.37 -2.52
CA VAL A 404 -15.07 -17.08 -3.50
C VAL A 404 -13.89 -17.69 -2.77
N ILE A 405 -13.86 -19.01 -2.70
CA ILE A 405 -12.81 -19.79 -2.06
C ILE A 405 -11.71 -20.07 -3.08
N LEU A 406 -10.52 -19.54 -2.85
CA LEU A 406 -9.33 -19.82 -3.64
C LEU A 406 -8.51 -20.89 -2.92
N GLU A 407 -8.40 -22.06 -3.53
CA GLU A 407 -7.74 -23.22 -2.92
C GLU A 407 -6.21 -23.07 -2.85
N PRO A 408 -5.55 -23.72 -1.87
CA PRO A 408 -6.12 -24.66 -0.89
C PRO A 408 -6.78 -23.92 0.28
N LEU A 409 -7.96 -24.36 0.69
CA LEU A 409 -8.61 -23.92 1.93
C LEU A 409 -9.12 -25.15 2.68
N ASP A 410 -9.04 -25.09 3.99
CA ASP A 410 -9.63 -26.10 4.86
C ASP A 410 -11.14 -26.25 4.58
N SER A 411 -11.62 -27.49 4.52
CA SER A 411 -13.00 -27.79 4.16
C SER A 411 -14.00 -27.31 5.21
N ASP A 412 -13.63 -27.38 6.50
CA ASP A 412 -14.50 -26.97 7.60
C ASP A 412 -14.67 -25.45 7.56
N LEU A 413 -13.57 -24.69 7.37
CA LEU A 413 -13.66 -23.24 7.20
C LEU A 413 -14.50 -22.86 5.97
N ALA A 414 -14.36 -23.57 4.83
CA ALA A 414 -15.18 -23.31 3.66
C ALA A 414 -16.68 -23.56 3.93
N GLN A 415 -17.01 -24.60 4.70
CA GLN A 415 -18.36 -24.93 5.12
C GLN A 415 -18.92 -23.90 6.12
N ASP A 416 -18.12 -23.43 7.08
CA ASP A 416 -18.50 -22.40 8.04
C ASP A 416 -18.78 -21.06 7.36
N VAL A 417 -17.99 -20.69 6.34
CA VAL A 417 -18.27 -19.52 5.50
C VAL A 417 -19.60 -19.71 4.77
N ALA A 418 -19.84 -20.87 4.14
CA ALA A 418 -21.10 -21.16 3.46
C ALA A 418 -22.31 -21.07 4.43
N ALA A 419 -22.18 -21.63 5.62
CA ALA A 419 -23.20 -21.59 6.67
C ALA A 419 -23.47 -20.15 7.14
N THR A 420 -22.42 -19.34 7.28
CA THR A 420 -22.53 -17.92 7.66
C THR A 420 -23.27 -17.10 6.61
N LEU A 421 -23.03 -17.39 5.32
CA LEU A 421 -23.71 -16.75 4.19
C LEU A 421 -25.13 -17.27 3.96
N GLY A 422 -25.46 -18.47 4.46
CA GLY A 422 -26.70 -19.16 4.14
C GLY A 422 -26.81 -19.59 2.66
N SER A 423 -25.69 -19.66 1.94
CA SER A 423 -25.65 -20.01 0.52
C SER A 423 -24.35 -20.74 0.15
N ALA A 424 -24.37 -21.43 -0.99
CA ALA A 424 -23.19 -22.14 -1.49
C ALA A 424 -22.08 -21.16 -1.91
N VAL A 425 -20.84 -21.48 -1.52
CA VAL A 425 -19.65 -20.73 -1.89
C VAL A 425 -19.15 -21.14 -3.28
N LEU A 426 -18.52 -20.21 -3.99
CA LEU A 426 -17.85 -20.47 -5.26
C LEU A 426 -16.42 -20.93 -5.00
N ARG A 427 -15.87 -21.84 -5.80
CA ARG A 427 -14.51 -22.38 -5.63
C ARG A 427 -13.67 -22.17 -6.88
N ILE A 428 -12.43 -21.76 -6.69
CA ILE A 428 -11.38 -21.69 -7.71
C ILE A 428 -10.27 -22.65 -7.30
N ALA A 429 -9.98 -23.59 -8.18
CA ALA A 429 -8.97 -24.62 -7.96
C ALA A 429 -7.57 -24.02 -7.76
N ARG A 430 -6.74 -24.72 -6.98
CA ARG A 430 -5.38 -24.27 -6.68
C ARG A 430 -4.58 -24.13 -7.97
N ARG A 431 -4.00 -22.93 -8.16
CA ARG A 431 -2.99 -22.70 -9.20
C ARG A 431 -1.63 -23.22 -8.75
N GLN A 432 -0.86 -23.78 -9.69
CA GLN A 432 0.56 -24.04 -9.44
C GLN A 432 1.23 -22.71 -9.08
N ARG A 433 1.89 -22.71 -7.92
CA ARG A 433 2.58 -21.52 -7.43
C ARG A 433 3.79 -21.27 -8.32
N GLN A 434 3.73 -20.23 -9.15
CA GLN A 434 4.94 -19.67 -9.73
C GLN A 434 5.68 -18.92 -8.62
N GLN A 435 6.97 -19.22 -8.44
CA GLN A 435 7.78 -18.47 -7.49
C GLN A 435 7.85 -17.02 -7.98
N GLY A 436 7.35 -16.10 -7.15
CA GLY A 436 7.43 -14.67 -7.46
C GLY A 436 8.87 -14.21 -7.50
N LEU A 437 9.19 -13.31 -8.42
CA LEU A 437 10.52 -12.70 -8.54
C LEU A 437 10.88 -11.79 -7.35
N ARG A 438 9.87 -11.42 -6.54
CA ARG A 438 9.99 -10.59 -5.36
C ARG A 438 9.32 -11.25 -4.17
N THR A 439 9.97 -11.17 -3.02
CA THR A 439 9.40 -11.54 -1.73
C THR A 439 8.27 -10.57 -1.35
N PRO A 440 7.35 -10.97 -0.45
CA PRO A 440 6.33 -10.05 0.07
C PRO A 440 6.90 -8.78 0.69
N ALA A 441 8.06 -8.85 1.35
CA ALA A 441 8.72 -7.68 1.94
C ALA A 441 9.24 -6.71 0.87
N GLU A 442 9.87 -7.21 -0.19
CA GLU A 442 10.30 -6.37 -1.31
C GLU A 442 9.12 -5.72 -2.02
N LEU A 443 8.01 -6.44 -2.22
CA LEU A 443 6.80 -5.86 -2.82
C LEU A 443 6.21 -4.73 -1.95
N ARG A 444 6.21 -4.91 -0.62
CA ARG A 444 5.81 -3.84 0.31
C ARG A 444 6.76 -2.65 0.24
N ALA A 445 8.07 -2.86 0.18
CA ALA A 445 9.05 -1.78 0.01
C ALA A 445 8.83 -1.02 -1.30
N MET A 446 8.60 -1.73 -2.42
CA MET A 446 8.25 -1.12 -3.71
C MET A 446 6.98 -0.28 -3.61
N GLN A 447 5.93 -0.81 -2.97
CA GLN A 447 4.65 -0.12 -2.83
C GLN A 447 4.74 1.11 -1.93
N THR A 448 5.45 1.03 -0.81
CA THR A 448 5.71 2.17 0.08
C THR A 448 6.53 3.26 -0.63
N MET A 449 7.60 2.89 -1.33
CA MET A 449 8.41 3.83 -2.10
C MET A 449 7.58 4.49 -3.22
N ALA A 450 6.81 3.70 -3.98
CA ALA A 450 5.90 4.22 -5.00
C ALA A 450 4.86 5.19 -4.38
N TYR A 451 4.33 4.90 -3.20
CA TYR A 451 3.41 5.79 -2.48
C TYR A 451 4.04 7.14 -2.15
N PHE A 452 5.24 7.17 -1.54
CA PHE A 452 5.91 8.43 -1.17
C PHE A 452 6.38 9.27 -2.36
N HIS A 453 6.69 8.62 -3.49
CA HIS A 453 7.08 9.33 -4.71
C HIS A 453 5.88 9.80 -5.56
N TYR A 454 4.66 9.37 -5.22
CA TYR A 454 3.48 9.70 -6.00
C TYR A 454 2.96 11.11 -5.71
N LYS A 455 2.75 11.90 -6.77
CA LYS A 455 2.11 13.22 -6.68
C LYS A 455 0.67 13.14 -7.16
N ALA A 456 -0.27 13.08 -6.22
CA ALA A 456 -1.70 12.98 -6.50
C ALA A 456 -2.26 14.13 -7.37
N ALA A 457 -1.65 15.32 -7.33
CA ALA A 457 -2.08 16.45 -8.17
C ALA A 457 -1.81 16.22 -9.68
N THR A 458 -0.71 15.55 -10.00
CA THR A 458 -0.29 15.30 -11.41
C THR A 458 -0.46 13.85 -11.83
N MET A 459 -0.80 12.95 -10.90
CA MET A 459 -0.84 11.50 -11.09
C MET A 459 0.47 10.94 -11.67
N LYS A 460 1.61 11.43 -11.16
CA LYS A 460 2.96 11.08 -11.62
C LYS A 460 3.89 10.79 -10.45
N TRP A 461 4.91 9.98 -10.70
CA TRP A 461 5.98 9.70 -9.76
C TRP A 461 7.14 10.67 -9.93
N MET A 462 7.65 11.14 -8.80
CA MET A 462 8.84 11.96 -8.72
C MET A 462 10.10 11.11 -8.85
N SER A 463 11.02 11.53 -9.73
CA SER A 463 12.28 10.84 -9.97
C SER A 463 13.43 11.31 -9.08
N LYS A 464 13.21 12.29 -8.18
CA LYS A 464 14.27 12.77 -7.28
C LYS A 464 14.21 12.01 -5.95
N PRO A 465 15.35 11.85 -5.26
CA PRO A 465 15.38 11.26 -3.92
C PRO A 465 14.44 11.98 -2.95
N ILE A 466 13.90 11.25 -1.98
CA ILE A 466 12.99 11.73 -0.94
C ILE A 466 13.63 12.84 -0.08
N SER A 467 14.96 12.82 0.05
CA SER A 467 15.77 13.88 0.70
C SER A 467 15.60 15.26 0.05
N SER A 468 15.30 15.30 -1.25
CA SER A 468 15.09 16.54 -2.01
C SER A 468 13.68 17.11 -1.83
N VAL A 469 12.77 16.34 -1.24
CA VAL A 469 11.40 16.78 -0.95
C VAL A 469 11.43 17.74 0.24
N ARG A 470 10.78 18.89 0.08
CA ARG A 470 10.61 19.86 1.17
C ARG A 470 9.69 19.26 2.23
N PRO A 471 10.14 19.11 3.48
CA PRO A 471 9.29 18.61 4.55
C PRO A 471 8.29 19.67 4.99
N TRP A 472 7.15 19.22 5.50
CA TRP A 472 6.24 20.02 6.30
C TRP A 472 6.85 20.21 7.68
N ILE A 473 6.98 21.47 8.11
CA ILE A 473 7.43 21.81 9.46
C ILE A 473 6.17 22.02 10.30
N VAL A 474 5.91 21.13 11.24
CA VAL A 474 4.67 21.11 12.02
C VAL A 474 5.00 21.21 13.50
N SER A 475 4.47 22.24 14.17
CA SER A 475 4.64 22.42 15.60
C SER A 475 3.91 21.34 16.39
N TYR A 476 4.55 20.85 17.44
CA TYR A 476 3.92 20.05 18.50
C TYR A 476 3.94 20.78 19.86
N GLY A 477 4.31 22.07 19.86
CA GLY A 477 4.30 22.92 21.05
C GLY A 477 2.89 23.35 21.48
N THR A 478 2.73 23.75 22.74
CA THR A 478 1.44 23.90 23.44
C THR A 478 0.52 25.03 22.95
N GLU A 479 1.03 26.09 22.33
CA GLU A 479 0.22 27.27 21.98
C GLU A 479 -0.50 27.16 20.62
N ALA A 480 0.04 26.37 19.69
CA ALA A 480 -0.49 26.19 18.34
C ALA A 480 0.00 24.84 17.75
N ALA A 481 -0.31 23.75 18.43
CA ALA A 481 0.12 22.41 18.03
C ALA A 481 -0.59 21.97 16.74
N GLY A 482 0.15 21.82 15.65
CA GLY A 482 -0.34 21.15 14.44
C GLY A 482 -0.42 19.63 14.61
N ILE A 483 0.37 19.06 15.53
CA ILE A 483 0.26 17.68 15.99
C ILE A 483 -0.18 17.67 17.45
N THR A 484 -1.31 17.03 17.74
CA THR A 484 -1.89 16.96 19.08
C THR A 484 -1.13 15.99 20.00
N ALA A 485 -0.83 14.79 19.51
CA ALA A 485 -0.09 13.77 20.26
C ALA A 485 0.47 12.68 19.34
N VAL A 486 1.40 11.89 19.87
CA VAL A 486 1.85 10.62 19.32
C VAL A 486 1.16 9.47 20.04
N LEU A 487 0.67 8.49 19.28
CA LEU A 487 0.05 7.28 19.79
C LEU A 487 0.78 6.04 19.26
N ASN A 488 1.11 5.10 20.16
CA ASN A 488 1.76 3.85 19.79
C ASN A 488 0.72 2.72 19.70
N TYR A 489 0.60 2.12 18.52
CA TYR A 489 -0.11 0.85 18.34
C TYR A 489 0.84 -0.31 18.61
N GLY A 490 0.34 -1.33 19.32
CA GLY A 490 1.14 -2.48 19.73
C GLY A 490 2.08 -2.14 20.88
N GLN A 491 3.35 -2.55 20.78
CA GLN A 491 4.33 -2.34 21.84
C GLN A 491 4.84 -0.89 21.84
N SER A 492 4.56 -0.16 22.94
CA SER A 492 5.08 1.19 23.15
C SER A 492 6.54 1.15 23.61
N PRO A 493 7.43 1.98 23.04
CA PRO A 493 8.75 2.22 23.63
C PRO A 493 8.60 2.97 24.97
N HIS A 494 9.66 2.94 25.78
CA HIS A 494 9.76 3.84 26.93
C HIS A 494 9.72 5.30 26.44
N PRO A 495 9.05 6.23 27.15
CA PRO A 495 8.90 7.62 26.71
C PRO A 495 10.22 8.32 26.35
N ASP A 496 11.29 8.04 27.08
CA ASP A 496 12.61 8.61 26.83
C ASP A 496 13.24 8.21 25.48
N PHE A 497 12.80 7.09 24.89
CA PHE A 497 13.26 6.63 23.57
C PHE A 497 12.27 6.94 22.44
N LEU A 498 11.14 7.59 22.75
CA LEU A 498 10.11 7.85 21.74
C LEU A 498 10.65 8.69 20.57
N GLY A 499 11.43 9.72 20.87
CA GLY A 499 12.11 10.55 19.87
C GLY A 499 12.98 9.75 18.90
N GLU A 500 13.85 8.90 19.46
CA GLU A 500 14.77 8.05 18.70
C GLU A 500 14.03 7.04 17.82
N VAL A 501 12.93 6.47 18.32
CA VAL A 501 12.11 5.51 17.56
C VAL A 501 11.29 6.20 16.47
N LEU A 502 10.87 7.44 16.69
CA LEU A 502 10.14 8.23 15.71
C LEU A 502 11.05 8.74 14.60
N ASP A 503 12.28 9.13 14.91
CA ASP A 503 13.21 9.72 13.95
C ASP A 503 13.55 8.73 12.82
N GLY A 504 13.23 9.10 11.57
CA GLY A 504 13.35 8.23 10.39
C GLY A 504 12.19 7.25 10.19
N SER A 505 11.24 7.15 11.11
CA SER A 505 10.14 6.18 11.00
C SER A 505 9.00 6.64 10.07
N VAL A 506 8.22 5.66 9.59
CA VAL A 506 6.92 5.92 8.96
C VAL A 506 5.85 5.95 10.04
N VAL A 507 5.02 6.99 10.00
CA VAL A 507 3.87 7.18 10.89
C VAL A 507 2.60 7.38 10.07
N ALA A 508 1.45 7.03 10.64
CA ALA A 508 0.16 7.36 10.07
C ALA A 508 -0.35 8.69 10.62
N LEU A 509 -0.88 9.52 9.73
CA LEU A 509 -1.55 10.77 10.08
C LEU A 509 -3.03 10.45 10.32
N VAL A 510 -3.48 10.53 11.56
CA VAL A 510 -4.87 10.22 11.93
C VAL A 510 -5.56 11.48 12.41
N VAL A 511 -6.65 11.84 11.73
CA VAL A 511 -7.54 12.92 12.16
C VAL A 511 -8.54 12.34 13.16
N VAL A 512 -8.75 13.05 14.27
CA VAL A 512 -9.65 12.65 15.35
C VAL A 512 -10.66 13.77 15.63
N ASP A 513 -11.91 13.38 15.90
CA ASP A 513 -12.95 14.32 16.31
C ASP A 513 -12.58 15.03 17.63
N GLU A 514 -12.97 16.30 17.78
CA GLU A 514 -12.52 17.16 18.88
C GLU A 514 -12.87 16.65 20.29
N ASN A 515 -13.90 15.82 20.44
CA ASN A 515 -14.42 15.44 21.75
C ASN A 515 -13.84 14.14 22.33
N ILE A 516 -12.85 13.53 21.67
CA ILE A 516 -12.43 12.15 21.98
C ILE A 516 -11.06 12.06 22.62
N LEU A 517 -10.20 13.02 22.32
CA LEU A 517 -8.90 13.13 22.98
C LEU A 517 -9.06 13.95 24.26
N ASP A 518 -8.99 13.24 25.39
CA ASP A 518 -8.83 13.87 26.69
C ASP A 518 -7.44 14.53 26.76
N GLN A 519 -7.41 15.86 26.76
CA GLN A 519 -6.16 16.63 26.81
C GLN A 519 -5.40 16.41 28.11
N SER A 520 -6.09 16.04 29.21
CA SER A 520 -5.44 15.75 30.48
C SER A 520 -4.66 14.42 30.47
N ALA A 521 -4.98 13.53 29.53
CA ALA A 521 -4.28 12.26 29.35
C ALA A 521 -3.01 12.38 28.47
N ILE A 522 -2.71 13.56 27.91
CA ILE A 522 -1.54 13.76 27.07
C ILE A 522 -0.34 14.10 27.96
N GLU A 523 0.68 13.24 27.94
CA GLU A 523 1.95 13.46 28.62
C GLU A 523 3.00 14.00 27.65
N SER A 524 4.09 14.56 28.17
CA SER A 524 5.22 15.03 27.37
C SER A 524 6.49 14.29 27.74
N THR A 525 7.28 13.91 26.73
CA THR A 525 8.58 13.28 26.99
C THR A 525 9.53 14.23 27.72
N SER A 526 10.41 13.67 28.55
CA SER A 526 11.28 14.41 29.45
C SER A 526 12.32 15.29 28.72
N GLN A 527 12.86 14.80 27.60
CA GLN A 527 13.97 15.45 26.89
C GLN A 527 13.53 16.30 25.70
N GLU A 528 12.56 15.82 24.91
CA GLU A 528 12.18 16.41 23.62
C GLU A 528 10.80 17.07 23.65
N PHE A 529 10.12 17.00 24.80
CA PHE A 529 8.78 17.54 25.03
C PHE A 529 7.75 17.08 23.99
N ILE A 530 7.92 15.86 23.47
CA ILE A 530 7.00 15.29 22.47
C ILE A 530 5.70 14.91 23.21
N PRO A 531 4.53 15.43 22.80
CA PRO A 531 3.27 15.03 23.37
C PRO A 531 2.93 13.60 22.95
N TYR A 532 2.60 12.74 23.90
CA TYR A 532 2.24 11.36 23.64
C TYR A 532 1.09 10.89 24.54
N LEU A 533 0.36 9.89 24.06
CA LEU A 533 -0.65 9.20 24.85
C LEU A 533 0.02 8.00 25.55
N PRO A 534 0.10 8.00 26.90
CA PRO A 534 0.78 6.96 27.65
C PRO A 534 0.05 5.62 27.54
N THR A 535 0.82 4.54 27.63
CA THR A 535 0.26 3.19 27.71
C THR A 535 -0.36 2.99 29.09
N PRO A 536 -1.65 2.62 29.19
CA PRO A 536 -2.27 2.29 30.47
C PRO A 536 -1.54 1.12 31.16
N THR A 537 -1.79 0.93 32.46
CA THR A 537 -1.22 -0.17 33.27
C THR A 537 -1.50 -1.58 32.73
N SER A 538 -2.43 -1.72 31.77
CA SER A 538 -2.70 -2.95 31.02
C SER A 538 -1.60 -3.33 30.01
N GLY A 539 -0.62 -2.47 29.74
CA GLY A 539 0.50 -2.74 28.82
C GLY A 539 0.18 -2.59 27.34
N HIS A 540 -1.06 -2.23 26.98
CA HIS A 540 -1.51 -1.99 25.61
C HIS A 540 -2.25 -0.65 25.53
N THR A 541 -1.82 0.23 24.63
CA THR A 541 -2.53 1.49 24.39
C THR A 541 -3.74 1.21 23.48
N PRO A 542 -4.96 1.55 23.91
CA PRO A 542 -6.14 1.31 23.09
C PRO A 542 -6.03 2.11 21.79
N PRO A 543 -6.40 1.53 20.64
CA PRO A 543 -6.38 2.25 19.38
C PRO A 543 -7.49 3.29 19.32
N LEU A 544 -7.37 4.22 18.38
CA LEU A 544 -8.39 5.24 18.15
C LEU A 544 -9.67 4.60 17.61
N ASP A 545 -10.83 5.03 18.11
CA ASP A 545 -12.12 4.53 17.64
C ASP A 545 -12.33 4.90 16.17
N PRO A 546 -12.46 3.93 15.24
CA PRO A 546 -12.60 4.22 13.81
C PRO A 546 -13.88 4.99 13.48
N ARG A 547 -14.89 5.00 14.35
CA ARG A 547 -16.13 5.76 14.13
C ARG A 547 -15.89 7.27 14.14
N HIS A 548 -14.83 7.70 14.81
CA HIS A 548 -14.53 9.10 15.09
C HIS A 548 -13.08 9.49 14.79
N SER A 549 -12.39 8.62 14.07
CA SER A 549 -11.06 8.88 13.57
C SER A 549 -10.94 8.33 12.16
N HIS A 550 -10.00 8.84 11.39
CA HIS A 550 -9.65 8.26 10.09
C HIS A 550 -8.21 8.60 9.72
N CYS A 551 -7.58 7.69 9.00
CA CYS A 551 -6.23 7.91 8.48
C CYS A 551 -6.30 8.68 7.16
N VAL A 552 -5.60 9.81 7.09
CA VAL A 552 -5.51 10.64 5.89
C VAL A 552 -4.35 10.26 4.99
N GLY A 553 -3.33 9.59 5.53
CA GLY A 553 -2.16 9.14 4.80
C GLY A 553 -1.00 8.79 5.73
N LEU A 554 0.13 8.39 5.13
CA LEU A 554 1.37 8.17 5.85
C LEU A 554 2.31 9.35 5.70
N ALA A 555 3.20 9.51 6.68
CA ALA A 555 4.30 10.45 6.66
C ALA A 555 5.60 9.75 7.10
N LEU A 556 6.71 10.17 6.50
CA LEU A 556 8.06 9.86 6.96
C LEU A 556 8.51 10.99 7.88
N VAL A 557 8.89 10.65 9.12
CA VAL A 557 9.51 11.60 10.04
C VAL A 557 10.96 11.79 9.62
N ARG A 558 11.23 12.87 8.89
CA ARG A 558 12.57 13.21 8.39
C ARG A 558 13.48 13.75 9.51
N GLY A 559 12.89 14.28 10.57
CA GLY A 559 13.62 14.86 11.68
C GLY A 559 12.71 15.43 12.73
N ILE A 560 13.24 15.56 13.94
CA ILE A 560 12.60 16.19 15.09
C ILE A 560 13.51 17.34 15.55
N ASP A 561 12.96 18.55 15.60
CA ASP A 561 13.62 19.71 16.20
C ASP A 561 13.03 19.94 17.59
N ALA A 562 13.74 19.45 18.61
CA ALA A 562 13.33 19.56 20.01
C ALA A 562 13.39 20.99 20.57
N GLU A 563 14.25 21.85 20.00
CA GLU A 563 14.38 23.25 20.43
C GLU A 563 13.21 24.07 19.90
N ALA A 564 12.92 23.94 18.60
CA ALA A 564 11.77 24.58 17.96
C ALA A 564 10.44 23.88 18.27
N ARG A 565 10.47 22.66 18.85
CA ARG A 565 9.33 21.76 19.07
C ARG A 565 8.54 21.50 17.79
N THR A 566 9.24 21.08 16.73
CA THR A 566 8.63 20.79 15.42
C THR A 566 9.01 19.42 14.87
N PHE A 567 8.05 18.79 14.18
CA PHE A 567 8.28 17.63 13.32
C PHE A 567 8.56 18.08 11.89
N HIS A 568 9.54 17.46 11.24
CA HIS A 568 9.78 17.60 9.80
C HIS A 568 9.19 16.38 9.09
N LEU A 569 8.01 16.53 8.51
CA LEU A 569 7.23 15.43 7.93
C LEU A 569 7.28 15.46 6.40
N VAL A 570 7.61 14.32 5.78
CA VAL A 570 7.48 14.14 4.33
C VAL A 570 6.26 13.26 4.06
N THR A 571 5.32 13.73 3.25
CA THR A 571 4.08 13.00 2.92
C THR A 571 3.69 13.24 1.47
N PRO A 572 3.11 12.26 0.75
CA PRO A 572 2.62 12.45 -0.62
C PRO A 572 1.26 13.16 -0.68
N LEU A 573 0.68 13.55 0.48
CA LEU A 573 -0.56 14.31 0.52
C LEU A 573 -0.42 15.64 -0.24
N ALA A 574 -1.42 15.96 -1.06
CA ALA A 574 -1.46 17.25 -1.75
C ALA A 574 -1.68 18.39 -0.75
N GLU A 575 -1.13 19.56 -1.03
CA GLU A 575 -1.31 20.78 -0.21
C GLU A 575 -2.79 21.07 0.08
N THR A 576 -3.66 20.82 -0.90
CA THR A 576 -5.10 21.01 -0.75
C THR A 576 -5.78 20.01 0.18
N ASP A 577 -5.20 18.83 0.38
CA ASP A 577 -5.74 17.84 1.31
C ASP A 577 -5.20 18.09 2.72
N ILE A 578 -3.95 18.58 2.84
CA ILE A 578 -3.39 19.09 4.09
C ILE A 578 -4.18 20.31 4.58
N ALA A 579 -4.50 21.26 3.70
CA ALA A 579 -5.28 22.44 4.05
C ALA A 579 -6.65 22.12 4.68
N LYS A 580 -7.27 20.98 4.33
CA LYS A 580 -8.58 20.55 4.88
C LYS A 580 -8.49 20.00 6.31
N ILE A 581 -7.29 19.68 6.77
CA ILE A 581 -7.07 19.05 8.08
C ILE A 581 -6.26 19.94 9.02
N MET A 582 -5.84 21.13 8.57
CA MET A 582 -5.04 22.07 9.37
C MET A 582 -5.78 22.58 10.61
N ASP A 583 -7.11 22.62 10.58
CA ASP A 583 -7.98 23.01 11.69
C ASP A 583 -8.42 21.82 12.55
N LYS A 584 -7.95 20.60 12.24
CA LYS A 584 -8.35 19.36 12.93
C LYS A 584 -7.29 18.91 13.92
N ARG A 585 -7.70 18.08 14.88
CA ARG A 585 -6.78 17.38 15.77
C ARG A 585 -6.12 16.23 15.03
N ILE A 586 -4.79 16.26 14.94
CA ILE A 586 -4.00 15.25 14.26
C ILE A 586 -3.18 14.48 15.30
N VAL A 587 -3.32 13.16 15.28
CA VAL A 587 -2.51 12.23 16.06
C VAL A 587 -1.56 11.50 15.12
N LEU A 588 -0.28 11.47 15.45
CA LEU A 588 0.69 10.62 14.77
C LEU A 588 0.60 9.21 15.36
N VAL A 589 0.14 8.25 14.56
CA VAL A 589 0.09 6.86 14.98
C VAL A 589 1.35 6.14 14.51
N ARG A 590 2.17 5.70 15.45
CA ARG A 590 3.33 4.84 15.23
C ARG A 590 2.93 3.39 15.49
N GLY A 591 3.41 2.48 14.66
CA GLY A 591 3.26 1.05 14.89
C GLY A 591 4.43 0.26 14.33
N SER A 592 4.16 -0.99 13.98
CA SER A 592 5.12 -1.93 13.39
C SER A 592 5.08 -1.89 11.85
N PHE A 593 5.19 -0.70 11.26
CA PHE A 593 5.44 -0.56 9.83
C PHE A 593 6.81 -1.18 9.47
N ASP A 594 6.95 -1.67 8.24
CA ASP A 594 8.27 -2.07 7.74
C ASP A 594 9.20 -0.83 7.75
N PRO A 595 10.45 -0.96 8.22
CA PRO A 595 11.40 0.15 8.21
C PRO A 595 11.56 0.72 6.80
N PRO A 596 11.61 2.06 6.62
CA PRO A 596 11.73 2.68 5.31
C PRO A 596 13.18 2.64 4.79
N GLU A 597 13.76 1.44 4.69
CA GLU A 597 15.16 1.24 4.25
C GLU A 597 15.44 1.88 2.90
N TRP A 598 14.43 1.83 2.01
CA TRP A 598 14.46 2.47 0.70
C TRP A 598 14.83 3.95 0.82
N ALA A 599 14.24 4.69 1.76
CA ALA A 599 14.41 6.14 1.91
C ALA A 599 15.85 6.55 2.25
N TYR A 600 16.54 5.80 3.10
CA TYR A 600 17.92 6.11 3.51
C TYR A 600 18.95 5.80 2.43
N LEU A 601 18.61 4.89 1.51
CA LEU A 601 19.51 4.43 0.46
C LEU A 601 19.29 5.15 -0.87
N GLU A 602 18.21 5.91 -1.05
CA GLU A 602 17.93 6.59 -2.33
C GLU A 602 19.06 7.53 -2.76
N ASP A 603 19.57 8.34 -1.84
CA ASP A 603 20.69 9.26 -2.12
C ASP A 603 21.96 8.51 -2.49
N VAL A 604 22.17 7.31 -1.93
CA VAL A 604 23.32 6.44 -2.26
C VAL A 604 23.16 5.88 -3.67
N TYR A 605 21.97 5.42 -4.03
CA TYR A 605 21.71 4.88 -5.36
C TYR A 605 21.64 5.96 -6.44
N ALA A 606 21.18 7.16 -6.11
CA ALA A 606 21.10 8.31 -7.01
C ALA A 606 22.47 8.92 -7.33
N ALA A 607 23.44 8.81 -6.41
CA ALA A 607 24.80 9.25 -6.64
C ALA A 607 25.43 8.43 -7.79
N LYS A 608 25.96 9.11 -8.80
CA LYS A 608 26.72 8.45 -9.88
C LYS A 608 27.96 7.78 -9.28
N GLU A 609 28.34 6.62 -9.81
CA GLU A 609 29.61 5.97 -9.46
C GLU A 609 30.75 7.00 -9.53
N GLY A 610 31.40 7.26 -8.38
CA GLY A 610 32.48 8.25 -8.23
C GLY A 610 32.13 9.56 -7.52
N VAL A 611 30.86 9.83 -7.17
CA VAL A 611 30.44 11.01 -6.35
C VAL A 611 29.73 10.55 -5.07
N VAL A 612 30.24 9.49 -4.45
CA VAL A 612 29.88 9.23 -3.06
C VAL A 612 30.91 9.99 -2.25
N ASP A 613 30.55 11.16 -1.73
CA ASP A 613 31.37 11.83 -0.72
C ASP A 613 31.83 10.79 0.30
N ASP A 614 33.09 10.87 0.74
CA ASP A 614 33.72 10.10 1.83
C ASP A 614 33.01 10.34 3.18
N VAL A 615 31.70 10.13 3.24
CA VAL A 615 30.92 10.12 4.45
C VAL A 615 30.88 8.68 4.91
N GLU A 616 31.93 8.27 5.62
CA GLU A 616 32.06 6.95 6.25
C GLU A 616 30.87 6.60 7.16
N GLU A 617 30.08 7.59 7.61
CA GLU A 617 28.93 7.39 8.50
C GLU A 617 27.68 8.21 8.11
N ARG A 618 26.65 7.53 7.61
CA ARG A 618 25.26 8.04 7.57
C ARG A 618 24.46 7.39 8.71
N PRO A 619 23.53 8.09 9.39
CA PRO A 619 22.62 7.45 10.33
C PRO A 619 21.90 6.26 9.69
N TRP A 620 21.80 5.15 10.44
CA TRP A 620 21.23 3.87 10.02
C TRP A 620 21.85 3.19 8.78
N VAL A 621 22.92 3.73 8.19
CA VAL A 621 23.57 3.14 7.01
C VAL A 621 25.07 3.04 7.26
N SER A 622 25.63 1.84 7.12
CA SER A 622 27.06 1.62 7.23
C SER A 622 27.64 0.96 6.00
N ARG A 623 28.77 1.49 5.54
CA ARG A 623 29.63 0.84 4.56
C ARG A 623 30.43 -0.23 5.31
N LYS A 624 30.30 -1.49 4.92
CA LYS A 624 31.28 -2.52 5.29
C LYS A 624 32.08 -2.86 4.04
N GLU A 625 33.40 -2.69 4.12
CA GLU A 625 34.31 -3.26 3.13
C GLU A 625 34.27 -4.78 3.26
N GLN A 626 34.04 -5.49 2.16
CA GLN A 626 34.29 -6.93 2.16
C GLN A 626 35.81 -7.15 2.15
N VAL A 627 36.29 -8.02 3.05
CA VAL A 627 37.65 -8.56 2.96
C VAL A 627 37.62 -9.63 1.86
N GLY A 628 37.96 -9.24 0.63
CA GLY A 628 37.95 -10.10 -0.57
C GLY A 628 37.72 -9.29 -1.85
N ILE A 629 38.28 -9.77 -2.96
CA ILE A 629 38.40 -9.05 -4.23
C ILE A 629 37.01 -8.55 -4.73
N GLU A 630 36.93 -7.21 -4.84
CA GLU A 630 35.89 -6.37 -5.43
C GLU A 630 34.51 -6.26 -4.72
N GLY A 631 34.38 -5.21 -3.88
CA GLY A 631 33.12 -4.51 -3.64
C GLY A 631 32.85 -4.09 -2.20
N SER A 632 32.73 -2.79 -1.94
CA SER A 632 32.18 -2.29 -0.66
C SER A 632 30.65 -2.33 -0.70
N VAL A 633 29.99 -2.95 0.29
CA VAL A 633 28.53 -3.08 0.36
C VAL A 633 27.97 -2.19 1.46
N TRP A 634 26.97 -1.37 1.11
CA TRP A 634 26.20 -0.59 2.09
C TRP A 634 25.16 -1.49 2.78
N ARG A 635 25.17 -1.54 4.10
CA ARG A 635 24.19 -2.28 4.92
C ARG A 635 23.49 -1.34 5.90
N LEU A 636 22.19 -1.54 6.07
CA LEU A 636 21.41 -0.88 7.11
C LEU A 636 21.91 -1.31 8.50
N ARG A 637 22.00 -0.37 9.45
CA ARG A 637 22.05 -0.65 10.88
C ARG A 637 20.63 -0.52 11.41
N HIS A 638 20.08 -1.57 12.00
CA HIS A 638 18.81 -1.46 12.71
C HIS A 638 18.96 -0.47 13.87
N PRO A 639 17.96 0.42 14.12
CA PRO A 639 17.88 1.09 15.42
C PRO A 639 17.85 0.03 16.53
N PRO A 640 18.43 0.29 17.71
CA PRO A 640 18.42 -0.67 18.81
C PRO A 640 16.98 -1.12 19.09
N MET A 641 16.72 -2.42 18.98
CA MET A 641 15.42 -2.95 19.38
C MET A 641 15.41 -3.06 20.90
N ALA A 642 14.24 -2.95 21.53
CA ALA A 642 14.08 -3.13 22.98
C ALA A 642 14.59 -4.50 23.53
N LYS A 643 14.97 -5.43 22.65
CA LYS A 643 15.55 -6.75 22.98
C LYS A 643 17.07 -6.69 23.17
N ASP A 644 17.72 -5.62 22.72
CA ASP A 644 19.16 -5.44 22.72
C ASP A 644 19.67 -4.70 23.97
N VAL A 645 18.77 -4.33 24.88
CA VAL A 645 19.08 -3.82 26.22
C VAL A 645 18.80 -4.95 27.21
N ARG A 646 19.80 -5.78 27.47
CA ARG A 646 19.88 -6.60 28.69
C ARG A 646 20.87 -5.98 29.65
#